data_AF-A0A2N9N7Q5-F1
#
_entry.id   AF-A0A2N9N7Q5-F1
#
_cell.length_a   1.000
_cell.length_b   1.000
_cell.length_c   1.000
_cell.angle_alpha   90.00
_cell.angle_beta   90.00
_cell.angle_gamma   90.00
#
_symmetry.space_group_name_H-M   'P 1'
#
loop_
_entity.id
_entity.type
_entity.pdbx_description
1 polymer ?
#
loop_
_entity_poly.entity_id
_entity_poly.type
_entity_poly.pdbx_seq_one_letter_code
_entity_poly.pdbx_strand_id
1 'polypeptide(L)'
;MNAYKALIALDVKLALRQKSVLFFNYLFPLVFFFVFAQAFHAERGAAMTIVIAMVMIIGILGNGLFGAGMRAVQEREANILRRYKVTPISPAPLLIASTVTGWLIFMPYVFVMFGLAHFIYGMPWPKSMGSIVIFVSVGIAGFRAIGLILAAVANSMQESQILIQLVYLPMLFLSGATFPSAMFPPWLLVVTQFLPATYLVTGVQAMLMRDEGIIANIQPVAALLLTMVVGLFIAYKLFRWEKEEKIRNSAKLWLAAVLAPFLCLGFWQMHTRSNVEKTKILQRQLSRSETFLIRGARIFVGDGAVIENGAVLVRGGKIAEVYQSNGPDPKSVNAEVVEAAGKTILPGLIDAHIHLGAPAGFYPDMKSYDPDKMMLRNLAAYLYSGVTTVRSVGDGLDGILKTRSKVNSGEVLGAELFTCGPLFTAKGGHGTEYFKQLPAGIRESAEKQFTRIPGSVEDARQQVDDLKKAGVDCIKAVLESGAGGRVYNRLDPGIFAAVAQQAHADQLPLAVHTGELRDVEDAVRAQASSIEHGSFREAIPDALFDQMARQGTFYDPTLSVGEAFKDFVAGKTDLLKRSLVQQVGPPELLRGTEEALASKDADEIRASLARYPIDMQIATANLKRAYEHKVALVTGSDAGNFLIVHGPTVQRELELWVQAGIPAPVALQAATSNAARLLGAEAHIGTISAGHDADLLIIDGNPLEDITATERISSVVFKGERIDRAELFEQH
;
A
#
# COMPACT_ATOMS: atom_id res chain seq x y z
N MET A 1 -12.76 -13.46 49.98
CA MET A 1 -12.72 -14.49 48.90
C MET A 1 -14.02 -15.30 48.80
N ASN A 2 -14.59 -15.80 49.91
CA ASN A 2 -15.76 -16.69 49.88
C ASN A 2 -17.03 -16.05 49.26
N ALA A 3 -17.33 -14.78 49.57
CA ALA A 3 -18.47 -14.07 49.00
C ALA A 3 -18.38 -13.93 47.46
N TYR A 4 -17.18 -13.66 46.93
CA TYR A 4 -16.94 -13.57 45.48
C TYR A 4 -17.24 -14.88 44.78
N LYS A 5 -16.67 -15.99 45.28
CA LYS A 5 -16.88 -17.33 44.70
C LYS A 5 -18.35 -17.74 44.75
N ALA A 6 -19.03 -17.48 45.87
CA ALA A 6 -20.44 -17.82 46.04
C ALA A 6 -21.34 -17.03 45.07
N LEU A 7 -21.12 -15.72 44.93
CA LEU A 7 -21.89 -14.88 44.00
C LEU A 7 -21.64 -15.27 42.55
N ILE A 8 -20.38 -15.51 42.15
CA ILE A 8 -20.05 -15.98 40.80
C ILE A 8 -20.76 -17.31 40.50
N ALA A 9 -20.69 -18.29 41.41
CA ALA A 9 -21.33 -19.58 41.21
C ALA A 9 -22.86 -19.46 41.11
N LEU A 10 -23.47 -18.58 41.92
CA LEU A 10 -24.90 -18.30 41.87
C LEU A 10 -25.30 -17.63 40.55
N ASP A 11 -24.58 -16.59 40.13
CA ASP A 11 -24.87 -15.83 38.92
C ASP A 11 -24.74 -16.67 37.67
N VAL A 12 -23.70 -17.51 37.58
CA VAL A 12 -23.52 -18.47 36.49
C VAL A 12 -24.68 -19.47 36.47
N LYS A 13 -25.05 -20.04 37.62
CA LYS A 13 -26.15 -21.01 37.71
C LYS A 13 -27.50 -20.40 37.32
N LEU A 14 -27.77 -19.15 37.71
CA LEU A 14 -28.97 -18.42 37.33
C LEU A 14 -28.97 -18.09 35.84
N ALA A 15 -27.84 -17.63 35.30
CA ALA A 15 -27.70 -17.29 33.90
C ALA A 15 -27.94 -18.50 32.98
N LEU A 16 -27.37 -19.68 33.31
CA LEU A 16 -27.58 -20.91 32.56
C LEU A 16 -29.02 -21.44 32.61
N ARG A 17 -29.82 -21.02 33.60
CA ARG A 17 -31.25 -21.38 33.69
C ARG A 17 -32.16 -20.43 32.90
N GLN A 18 -31.69 -19.23 32.60
CA GLN A 18 -32.47 -18.25 31.85
C GLN A 18 -32.31 -18.48 30.35
N LYS A 19 -33.38 -18.96 29.71
CA LYS A 19 -33.42 -19.21 28.25
C LYS A 19 -33.03 -17.97 27.44
N SER A 20 -33.43 -16.78 27.87
CA SER A 20 -33.08 -15.52 27.21
C SER A 20 -31.57 -15.27 27.21
N VAL A 21 -30.87 -15.57 28.31
CA VAL A 21 -29.42 -15.40 28.40
C VAL A 21 -28.70 -16.34 27.45
N LEU A 22 -29.12 -17.61 27.38
CA LEU A 22 -28.58 -18.59 26.44
C LEU A 22 -28.87 -18.19 24.98
N PHE A 23 -30.08 -17.73 24.69
CA PHE A 23 -30.46 -17.26 23.36
C PHE A 23 -29.56 -16.10 22.89
N PHE A 24 -29.44 -15.04 23.68
CA PHE A 24 -28.72 -13.83 23.28
C PHE A 24 -27.18 -13.95 23.30
N ASN A 25 -26.62 -14.88 24.08
CA ASN A 25 -25.16 -15.07 24.11
C ASN A 25 -24.65 -16.15 23.16
N TYR A 26 -25.51 -17.09 22.74
CA TYR A 26 -25.10 -18.19 21.87
C TYR A 26 -25.89 -18.23 20.56
N LEU A 27 -27.21 -18.44 20.62
CA LEU A 27 -27.99 -18.69 19.40
C LEU A 27 -28.08 -17.46 18.50
N PHE A 28 -28.37 -16.29 19.07
CA PHE A 28 -28.56 -15.06 18.31
C PHE A 28 -27.27 -14.62 17.59
N PRO A 29 -26.08 -14.55 18.25
CA PRO A 29 -24.83 -14.29 17.55
C PRO A 29 -24.50 -15.35 16.49
N LEU A 30 -24.81 -16.63 16.71
CA LEU A 30 -24.62 -17.68 15.70
C LEU A 30 -25.49 -17.46 14.45
N VAL A 31 -26.72 -16.92 14.60
CA VAL A 31 -27.53 -16.54 13.43
C VAL A 31 -26.80 -15.49 12.60
N PHE A 32 -26.24 -14.45 13.24
CA PHE A 32 -25.44 -13.45 12.53
C PHE A 32 -24.18 -14.03 11.91
N PHE A 33 -23.52 -14.98 12.58
CA PHE A 33 -22.38 -15.71 12.02
C PHE A 33 -22.73 -16.35 10.69
N PHE A 34 -23.81 -17.13 10.61
CA PHE A 34 -24.20 -17.79 9.35
C PHE A 34 -24.73 -16.79 8.31
N VAL A 35 -25.50 -15.78 8.72
CA VAL A 35 -26.02 -14.76 7.80
C VAL A 35 -24.89 -13.95 7.19
N PHE A 36 -23.93 -13.49 7.99
CA PHE A 36 -22.78 -12.74 7.50
C PHE A 36 -21.81 -13.64 6.73
N ALA A 37 -21.60 -14.88 7.15
CA ALA A 37 -20.80 -15.83 6.37
C ALA A 37 -21.36 -16.01 4.96
N GLN A 38 -22.69 -16.13 4.82
CA GLN A 38 -23.35 -16.21 3.53
C GLN A 38 -23.28 -14.89 2.74
N ALA A 39 -23.50 -13.76 3.40
CA ALA A 39 -23.54 -12.44 2.76
C ALA A 39 -22.15 -11.99 2.23
N PHE A 40 -21.08 -12.39 2.92
CA PHE A 40 -19.70 -12.03 2.57
C PHE A 40 -18.96 -13.14 1.80
N HIS A 41 -19.65 -14.21 1.38
CA HIS A 41 -19.03 -15.35 0.68
C HIS A 41 -17.83 -15.92 1.45
N ALA A 42 -18.02 -16.20 2.74
CA ALA A 42 -16.96 -16.58 3.67
C ALA A 42 -16.24 -17.90 3.31
N GLU A 43 -16.76 -18.68 2.38
CA GLU A 43 -16.06 -19.80 1.75
C GLU A 43 -14.84 -19.38 0.91
N ARG A 44 -14.67 -18.07 0.64
CA ARG A 44 -13.59 -17.52 -0.19
C ARG A 44 -12.59 -16.69 0.61
N GLY A 45 -11.30 -16.95 0.39
CA GLY A 45 -10.20 -16.12 0.89
C GLY A 45 -10.24 -15.84 2.40
N ALA A 46 -9.97 -14.60 2.80
CA ALA A 46 -9.98 -14.18 4.21
C ALA A 46 -11.33 -13.62 4.70
N ALA A 47 -12.42 -13.75 3.92
CA ALA A 47 -13.72 -13.15 4.26
C ALA A 47 -14.27 -13.67 5.61
N MET A 48 -14.05 -14.94 5.94
CA MET A 48 -14.44 -15.52 7.22
C MET A 48 -13.78 -14.81 8.42
N THR A 49 -12.55 -14.33 8.27
CA THR A 49 -11.84 -13.59 9.32
C THR A 49 -12.55 -12.26 9.66
N ILE A 50 -13.11 -11.59 8.65
CA ILE A 50 -13.91 -10.37 8.83
C ILE A 50 -15.19 -10.71 9.60
N VAL A 51 -15.92 -11.75 9.16
CA VAL A 51 -17.17 -12.18 9.77
C VAL A 51 -16.99 -12.54 11.25
N ILE A 52 -15.92 -13.27 11.59
CA ILE A 52 -15.54 -13.55 12.99
C ILE A 52 -15.39 -12.25 13.78
N ALA A 53 -14.62 -11.29 13.27
CA ALA A 53 -14.37 -10.03 13.96
C ALA A 53 -15.68 -9.27 14.19
N MET A 54 -16.51 -9.12 13.15
CA MET A 54 -17.80 -8.43 13.22
C MET A 54 -18.71 -9.04 14.30
N VAL A 55 -18.98 -10.34 14.20
CA VAL A 55 -19.93 -11.01 15.09
C VAL A 55 -19.40 -11.08 16.52
N MET A 56 -18.10 -11.28 16.71
CA MET A 56 -17.47 -11.24 18.03
C MET A 56 -17.69 -9.90 18.71
N ILE A 57 -17.51 -8.80 17.98
CA ILE A 57 -17.61 -7.44 18.53
C ILE A 57 -19.06 -7.08 18.82
N ILE A 58 -19.98 -7.41 17.92
CA ILE A 58 -21.42 -7.28 18.17
C ILE A 58 -21.80 -8.02 19.46
N GLY A 59 -21.27 -9.24 19.64
CA GLY A 59 -21.47 -10.04 20.85
C GLY A 59 -20.89 -9.41 22.12
N ILE A 60 -19.67 -8.88 22.07
CA ILE A 60 -19.03 -8.19 23.21
C ILE A 60 -19.82 -6.94 23.61
N LEU A 61 -20.23 -6.12 22.65
CA LEU A 61 -21.07 -4.95 22.89
C LEU A 61 -22.41 -5.34 23.53
N GLY A 62 -23.05 -6.39 23.00
CA GLY A 62 -24.32 -6.92 23.51
C GLY A 62 -24.19 -7.45 24.95
N ASN A 63 -23.20 -8.30 25.19
CA ASN A 63 -22.91 -8.87 26.51
C ASN A 63 -22.58 -7.80 27.54
N GLY A 64 -21.80 -6.79 27.14
CA GLY A 64 -21.40 -5.67 27.98
C GLY A 64 -22.57 -4.78 28.37
N LEU A 65 -23.17 -4.13 27.37
CA LEU A 65 -24.14 -3.06 27.60
C LEU A 65 -25.51 -3.60 28.03
N PHE A 66 -26.10 -4.53 27.28
CA PHE A 66 -27.39 -5.11 27.64
C PHE A 66 -27.25 -6.13 28.77
N GLY A 67 -26.24 -7.01 28.70
CA GLY A 67 -26.06 -8.06 29.69
C GLY A 67 -25.75 -7.53 31.09
N ALA A 68 -24.70 -6.71 31.26
CA ALA A 68 -24.37 -6.16 32.57
C ALA A 68 -25.29 -5.00 32.97
N GLY A 69 -25.58 -4.09 32.04
CA GLY A 69 -26.31 -2.86 32.31
C GLY A 69 -27.78 -3.09 32.65
N MET A 70 -28.55 -3.67 31.72
CA MET A 70 -30.00 -3.89 31.95
C MET A 70 -30.24 -4.79 33.16
N ARG A 71 -29.44 -5.84 33.32
CA ARG A 71 -29.60 -6.79 34.43
C ARG A 71 -29.39 -6.12 35.79
N ALA A 72 -28.38 -5.27 35.94
CA ALA A 72 -28.15 -4.55 37.18
C ALA A 72 -29.32 -3.63 37.55
N VAL A 73 -29.93 -2.95 36.57
CA VAL A 73 -31.12 -2.11 36.80
C VAL A 73 -32.35 -2.97 37.14
N GLN A 74 -32.55 -4.09 36.45
CA GLN A 74 -33.64 -5.02 36.70
C GLN A 74 -33.56 -5.61 38.12
N GLU A 75 -32.37 -6.03 38.56
CA GLU A 75 -32.16 -6.56 39.91
C GLU A 75 -32.40 -5.49 40.99
N ARG A 76 -32.08 -4.23 40.69
CA ARG A 76 -32.39 -3.08 41.57
C ARG A 76 -33.90 -2.85 41.67
N GLU A 77 -34.60 -2.80 40.54
CA GLU A 77 -36.06 -2.58 40.52
C GLU A 77 -36.84 -3.73 41.16
N ALA A 78 -36.37 -4.97 40.99
CA ALA A 78 -36.93 -6.15 41.63
C ALA A 78 -36.61 -6.27 43.13
N ASN A 79 -35.93 -5.27 43.71
CA ASN A 79 -35.47 -5.25 45.11
C ASN A 79 -34.57 -6.44 45.48
N ILE A 80 -33.90 -7.05 44.51
CA ILE A 80 -32.94 -8.15 44.74
C ILE A 80 -31.68 -7.57 45.41
N LEU A 81 -31.18 -6.43 44.91
CA LEU A 81 -30.01 -5.75 45.47
C LEU A 81 -30.21 -5.31 46.93
N ARG A 82 -31.43 -4.88 47.29
CA ARG A 82 -31.79 -4.53 48.67
C ARG A 82 -31.54 -5.67 49.67
N ARG A 83 -31.70 -6.93 49.24
CA ARG A 83 -31.44 -8.12 50.08
C ARG A 83 -29.95 -8.31 50.40
N TYR A 84 -29.07 -7.79 49.55
CA TYR A 84 -27.64 -7.82 49.77
C TYR A 84 -27.15 -6.66 50.65
N LYS A 85 -27.85 -5.53 50.67
CA LYS A 85 -27.55 -4.37 51.53
C LYS A 85 -27.57 -4.72 53.03
N VAL A 86 -28.43 -5.66 53.43
CA VAL A 86 -28.53 -6.14 54.82
C VAL A 86 -27.47 -7.18 55.20
N THR A 87 -26.66 -7.62 54.22
CA THR A 87 -25.49 -8.48 54.46
C THR A 87 -24.21 -7.63 54.50
N PRO A 88 -23.16 -8.02 55.23
CA PRO A 88 -21.92 -7.23 55.35
C PRO A 88 -21.03 -7.35 54.10
N ILE A 89 -21.59 -7.10 52.91
CA ILE A 89 -20.86 -7.11 51.64
C ILE A 89 -20.88 -5.72 51.01
N SER A 90 -19.72 -5.29 50.49
CA SER A 90 -19.64 -4.07 49.68
C SER A 90 -20.21 -4.33 48.27
N PRO A 91 -20.38 -3.29 47.43
CA PRO A 91 -20.75 -3.49 46.03
C PRO A 91 -19.72 -4.26 45.19
N ALA A 92 -18.45 -4.28 45.60
CA ALA A 92 -17.35 -4.84 44.81
C ALA A 92 -17.54 -6.34 44.46
N PRO A 93 -17.92 -7.23 45.40
CA PRO A 93 -18.29 -8.61 45.09
C PRO A 93 -19.34 -8.77 44.00
N LEU A 94 -20.39 -7.93 43.98
CA LEU A 94 -21.46 -7.99 42.97
C LEU A 94 -20.96 -7.54 41.59
N LEU A 95 -20.20 -6.45 41.53
CA LEU A 95 -19.65 -5.92 40.28
C LEU A 95 -18.62 -6.89 39.66
N ILE A 96 -17.76 -7.47 40.51
CA ILE A 96 -16.78 -8.47 40.07
C ILE A 96 -17.49 -9.77 39.65
N ALA A 97 -18.50 -10.23 40.40
CA ALA A 97 -19.26 -11.41 40.02
C ALA A 97 -19.98 -11.23 38.68
N SER A 98 -20.59 -10.06 38.45
CA SER A 98 -21.19 -9.72 37.16
C SER A 98 -20.15 -9.74 36.03
N THR A 99 -18.97 -9.17 36.25
CA THR A 99 -17.90 -9.12 35.23
C THR A 99 -17.38 -10.52 34.88
N VAL A 100 -17.05 -11.32 35.89
CA VAL A 100 -16.55 -12.70 35.71
C VAL A 100 -17.62 -13.61 35.11
N THR A 101 -18.88 -13.47 35.51
CA THR A 101 -19.98 -14.27 34.95
C THR A 101 -20.17 -13.96 33.47
N GLY A 102 -20.11 -12.68 33.07
CA GLY A 102 -20.19 -12.31 31.66
C GLY A 102 -19.07 -12.94 30.82
N TRP A 103 -17.85 -12.94 31.35
CA TRP A 103 -16.70 -13.60 30.72
C TRP A 103 -16.89 -15.12 30.60
N LEU A 104 -17.30 -15.80 31.67
CA LEU A 104 -17.53 -17.25 31.70
C LEU A 104 -18.63 -17.69 30.73
N ILE A 105 -19.66 -16.87 30.53
CA ILE A 105 -20.75 -17.15 29.58
C ILE A 105 -20.30 -16.88 28.15
N PHE A 106 -19.60 -15.78 27.89
CA PHE A 106 -19.30 -15.35 26.52
C PHE A 106 -18.07 -16.05 25.91
N MET A 107 -17.04 -16.37 26.68
CA MET A 107 -15.82 -16.99 26.13
C MET A 107 -16.06 -18.35 25.45
N PRO A 108 -16.88 -19.27 25.98
CA PRO A 108 -17.21 -20.51 25.27
C PRO A 108 -17.79 -20.26 23.86
N TYR A 109 -18.60 -19.21 23.70
CA TYR A 109 -19.12 -18.83 22.39
C TYR A 109 -18.00 -18.42 21.41
N VAL A 110 -16.98 -17.68 21.88
CA VAL A 110 -15.82 -17.30 21.06
C VAL A 110 -15.11 -18.55 20.51
N PHE A 111 -14.88 -19.57 21.34
CA PHE A 111 -14.26 -20.82 20.90
C PHE A 111 -15.13 -21.62 19.92
N VAL A 112 -16.45 -21.67 20.16
CA VAL A 112 -17.40 -22.29 19.23
C VAL A 112 -17.33 -21.62 17.86
N MET A 113 -17.30 -20.28 17.82
CA MET A 113 -17.24 -19.52 16.59
C MET A 113 -15.96 -19.81 15.78
N PHE A 114 -14.79 -19.88 16.42
CA PHE A 114 -13.55 -20.30 15.75
C PHE A 114 -13.60 -21.74 15.26
N GLY A 115 -14.17 -22.66 16.07
CA GLY A 115 -14.36 -24.05 15.65
C GLY A 115 -15.23 -24.15 14.40
N LEU A 116 -16.36 -23.45 14.37
CA LEU A 116 -17.24 -23.42 13.19
C LEU A 116 -16.53 -22.84 11.97
N ALA A 117 -15.80 -21.73 12.12
CA ALA A 117 -15.04 -21.14 11.02
C ALA A 117 -13.97 -22.08 10.46
N HIS A 118 -13.27 -22.81 11.33
CA HIS A 118 -12.25 -23.77 10.92
C HIS A 118 -12.85 -24.99 10.22
N PHE A 119 -13.85 -25.62 10.83
CA PHE A 119 -14.38 -26.90 10.34
C PHE A 119 -15.40 -26.76 9.21
N ILE A 120 -16.15 -25.65 9.13
CA ILE A 120 -17.16 -25.45 8.08
C ILE A 120 -16.60 -24.65 6.91
N TYR A 121 -15.81 -23.60 7.19
CA TYR A 121 -15.32 -22.66 6.18
C TYR A 121 -13.82 -22.79 5.87
N GLY A 122 -13.13 -23.76 6.49
CA GLY A 122 -11.72 -24.03 6.21
C GLY A 122 -10.76 -22.94 6.69
N MET A 123 -11.20 -22.04 7.58
CA MET A 123 -10.35 -20.97 8.10
C MET A 123 -9.17 -21.56 8.90
N PRO A 124 -7.91 -21.19 8.62
CA PRO A 124 -6.78 -21.63 9.43
C PRO A 124 -6.87 -21.08 10.86
N TRP A 125 -6.33 -21.82 11.82
CA TRP A 125 -6.24 -21.33 13.20
C TRP A 125 -5.34 -20.08 13.28
N PRO A 126 -5.79 -18.99 13.92
CA PRO A 126 -4.95 -17.82 14.17
C PRO A 126 -3.67 -18.17 14.94
N LYS A 127 -2.50 -17.71 14.47
CA LYS A 127 -1.23 -17.98 15.17
C LYS A 127 -1.16 -17.31 16.54
N SER A 128 -1.83 -16.16 16.68
CA SER A 128 -1.85 -15.31 17.86
C SER A 128 -3.03 -15.61 18.81
N MET A 129 -3.55 -16.85 18.83
CA MET A 129 -4.76 -17.21 19.60
C MET A 129 -4.71 -16.78 21.07
N GLY A 130 -3.56 -16.92 21.73
CA GLY A 130 -3.38 -16.45 23.11
C GLY A 130 -3.57 -14.92 23.26
N SER A 131 -3.05 -14.14 22.31
CA SER A 131 -3.25 -12.68 22.27
C SER A 131 -4.71 -12.34 22.05
N ILE A 132 -5.40 -13.03 21.14
CA ILE A 132 -6.83 -12.82 20.88
C ILE A 132 -7.64 -13.09 22.16
N VAL A 133 -7.40 -14.20 22.85
CA VAL A 133 -8.08 -14.54 24.11
C VAL A 133 -7.87 -13.47 25.18
N ILE A 134 -6.64 -12.99 25.36
CA ILE A 134 -6.32 -11.93 26.32
C ILE A 134 -7.04 -10.63 25.93
N PHE A 135 -6.94 -10.23 24.66
CA PHE A 135 -7.51 -8.99 24.17
C PHE A 135 -9.04 -8.97 24.26
N VAL A 136 -9.69 -10.05 23.84
CA VAL A 136 -11.14 -10.25 23.97
C VAL A 136 -11.56 -10.24 25.43
N SER A 137 -10.78 -10.83 26.35
CA SER A 137 -11.07 -10.80 27.79
C SER A 137 -11.09 -9.37 28.32
N VAL A 138 -10.10 -8.55 27.94
CA VAL A 138 -10.05 -7.12 28.26
C VAL A 138 -11.25 -6.38 27.66
N GLY A 139 -11.58 -6.66 26.40
CA GLY A 139 -12.75 -6.09 25.73
C GLY A 139 -14.06 -6.39 26.46
N ILE A 140 -14.31 -7.66 26.81
CA ILE A 140 -15.50 -8.08 27.57
C ILE A 140 -15.56 -7.31 28.90
N ALA A 141 -14.48 -7.29 29.66
CA ALA A 141 -14.46 -6.62 30.95
C ALA A 141 -14.65 -5.09 30.83
N GLY A 142 -14.02 -4.45 29.83
CA GLY A 142 -14.16 -3.02 29.55
C GLY A 142 -15.60 -2.64 29.17
N PHE A 143 -16.23 -3.36 28.25
CA PHE A 143 -17.62 -3.07 27.85
C PHE A 143 -18.65 -3.41 28.92
N ARG A 144 -18.39 -4.43 29.75
CA ARG A 144 -19.20 -4.68 30.96
C ARG A 144 -19.09 -3.53 31.96
N ALA A 145 -17.89 -2.97 32.15
CA ALA A 145 -17.72 -1.80 33.00
C ALA A 145 -18.57 -0.62 32.49
N ILE A 146 -18.57 -0.32 31.18
CA ILE A 146 -19.43 0.72 30.58
C ILE A 146 -20.91 0.44 30.88
N GLY A 147 -21.37 -0.80 30.66
CA GLY A 147 -22.76 -1.19 30.94
C GLY A 147 -23.16 -1.00 32.41
N LEU A 148 -22.28 -1.36 33.35
CA LEU A 148 -22.52 -1.20 34.79
C LEU A 148 -22.62 0.27 35.21
N ILE A 149 -21.88 1.17 34.56
CA ILE A 149 -21.95 2.60 34.86
C ILE A 149 -23.26 3.19 34.33
N LEU A 150 -23.68 2.81 33.13
CA LEU A 150 -24.99 3.20 32.60
C LEU A 150 -26.11 2.75 33.53
N ALA A 151 -26.02 1.54 34.08
CA ALA A 151 -26.97 1.03 35.07
C ALA A 151 -26.98 1.82 36.38
N ALA A 152 -25.82 2.27 36.84
CA ALA A 152 -25.71 3.10 38.03
C ALA A 152 -26.48 4.42 37.86
N VAL A 153 -26.41 5.02 36.65
CA VAL A 153 -26.99 6.34 36.38
C VAL A 153 -28.46 6.29 35.95
N ALA A 154 -28.89 5.23 35.26
CA ALA A 154 -30.29 5.05 34.90
C ALA A 154 -31.17 4.92 36.14
N ASN A 155 -32.35 5.52 36.16
CA ASN A 155 -33.29 5.40 37.28
C ASN A 155 -34.28 4.26 37.11
N SER A 156 -34.67 3.96 35.87
CA SER A 156 -35.57 2.85 35.56
C SER A 156 -35.06 1.94 34.45
N MET A 157 -35.70 0.78 34.28
CA MET A 157 -35.44 -0.11 33.13
C MET A 157 -35.66 0.60 31.79
N GLN A 158 -36.69 1.44 31.65
CA GLN A 158 -36.94 2.19 30.42
C GLN A 158 -35.83 3.23 30.15
N GLU A 159 -35.41 3.97 31.18
CA GLU A 159 -34.30 4.93 31.04
C GLU A 159 -33.00 4.19 30.68
N SER A 160 -32.73 3.05 31.31
CA SER A 160 -31.57 2.22 31.02
C SER A 160 -31.56 1.75 29.57
N GLN A 161 -32.71 1.32 29.04
CA GLN A 161 -32.83 0.88 27.66
C GLN A 161 -32.51 2.00 26.68
N ILE A 162 -33.03 3.22 26.92
CA ILE A 162 -32.75 4.39 26.09
C ILE A 162 -31.26 4.75 26.13
N LEU A 163 -30.68 4.85 27.33
CA LEU A 163 -29.26 5.18 27.50
C LEU A 163 -28.35 4.15 26.83
N ILE A 164 -28.64 2.86 27.00
CA ILE A 164 -27.90 1.79 26.35
C ILE A 164 -28.01 1.89 24.83
N GLN A 165 -29.20 2.12 24.28
CA GLN A 165 -29.38 2.25 22.83
C GLN A 165 -28.63 3.46 22.24
N LEU A 166 -28.64 4.60 22.92
CA LEU A 166 -27.91 5.81 22.50
C LEU A 166 -26.40 5.58 22.43
N VAL A 167 -25.86 4.65 23.22
CA VAL A 167 -24.44 4.30 23.24
C VAL A 167 -24.15 3.14 22.28
N TYR A 168 -25.02 2.13 22.27
CA TYR A 168 -24.86 0.90 21.51
C TYR A 168 -24.99 1.12 20.00
N LEU A 169 -26.01 1.85 19.53
CA LEU A 169 -26.25 2.00 18.09
C LEU A 169 -25.09 2.74 17.39
N PRO A 170 -24.57 3.88 17.90
CA PRO A 170 -23.39 4.49 17.28
C PRO A 170 -22.17 3.58 17.31
N MET A 171 -21.90 2.87 18.41
CA MET A 171 -20.77 1.92 18.44
C MET A 171 -20.97 0.75 17.48
N LEU A 172 -22.19 0.25 17.33
CA LEU A 172 -22.50 -0.86 16.45
C LEU A 172 -22.25 -0.49 14.98
N PHE A 173 -22.73 0.68 14.55
CA PHE A 173 -22.69 1.09 13.14
C PHE A 173 -21.42 1.84 12.75
N LEU A 174 -20.84 2.63 13.65
CA LEU A 174 -19.72 3.52 13.31
C LEU A 174 -18.35 2.97 13.70
N SER A 175 -18.24 1.85 14.43
CA SER A 175 -16.92 1.35 14.86
C SER A 175 -16.18 0.49 13.83
N GLY A 176 -16.86 0.07 12.76
CA GLY A 176 -16.36 -0.99 11.89
C GLY A 176 -16.97 -2.38 12.17
N ALA A 177 -17.77 -2.53 13.22
CA ALA A 177 -18.32 -3.83 13.64
C ALA A 177 -19.45 -4.35 12.74
N THR A 178 -20.27 -3.47 12.18
CA THR A 178 -21.40 -3.83 11.30
C THR A 178 -21.14 -3.50 9.84
N PHE A 179 -20.50 -2.37 9.58
CA PHE A 179 -20.06 -1.97 8.26
C PHE A 179 -18.54 -1.89 8.30
N PRO A 180 -17.82 -2.54 7.37
CA PRO A 180 -16.38 -2.39 7.26
C PRO A 180 -16.00 -0.91 7.21
N SER A 181 -15.02 -0.50 8.01
CA SER A 181 -14.53 0.89 8.05
C SER A 181 -14.00 1.38 6.70
N ALA A 182 -13.60 0.45 5.84
CA ALA A 182 -13.31 0.63 4.42
C ALA A 182 -14.37 1.44 3.65
N MET A 183 -15.65 1.29 4.01
CA MET A 183 -16.76 1.95 3.34
C MET A 183 -17.01 3.37 3.86
N PHE A 184 -16.28 3.80 4.89
CA PHE A 184 -16.52 5.09 5.52
C PHE A 184 -15.76 6.21 4.81
N PRO A 185 -16.42 7.36 4.58
CA PRO A 185 -15.72 8.52 4.05
C PRO A 185 -14.65 9.00 5.04
N PRO A 186 -13.60 9.72 4.58
CA PRO A 186 -12.46 10.11 5.41
C PRO A 186 -12.84 10.87 6.70
N TRP A 187 -13.85 11.73 6.65
CA TRP A 187 -14.31 12.46 7.83
C TRP A 187 -14.92 11.53 8.89
N LEU A 188 -15.62 10.48 8.45
CA LEU A 188 -16.26 9.53 9.37
C LEU A 188 -15.19 8.66 10.03
N LEU A 189 -14.15 8.25 9.29
CA LEU A 189 -12.99 7.55 9.84
C LEU A 189 -12.35 8.30 11.02
N VAL A 190 -12.29 9.64 10.97
CA VAL A 190 -11.82 10.46 12.09
C VAL A 190 -12.77 10.36 13.29
N VAL A 191 -14.07 10.48 13.07
CA VAL A 191 -15.09 10.37 14.14
C VAL A 191 -15.05 8.99 14.81
N THR A 192 -14.82 7.93 14.04
CA THR A 192 -14.74 6.56 14.59
C THR A 192 -13.64 6.41 15.64
N GLN A 193 -12.56 7.20 15.60
CA GLN A 193 -11.44 7.10 16.54
C GLN A 193 -11.80 7.49 17.97
N PHE A 194 -12.94 8.15 18.17
CA PHE A 194 -13.45 8.52 19.49
C PHE A 194 -14.33 7.44 20.12
N LEU A 195 -14.64 6.37 19.38
CA LEU A 195 -15.51 5.30 19.85
C LEU A 195 -14.69 4.16 20.49
N PRO A 196 -15.04 3.71 21.70
CA PRO A 196 -14.40 2.57 22.36
C PRO A 196 -14.36 1.30 21.49
N ALA A 197 -15.44 1.06 20.74
CA ALA A 197 -15.61 -0.13 19.92
C ALA A 197 -14.62 -0.19 18.75
N THR A 198 -14.17 0.96 18.24
CA THR A 198 -13.20 1.03 17.13
C THR A 198 -11.85 0.42 17.52
N TYR A 199 -11.41 0.61 18.76
CA TYR A 199 -10.19 0.00 19.29
C TYR A 199 -10.32 -1.52 19.44
N LEU A 200 -11.53 -2.01 19.73
CA LEU A 200 -11.80 -3.44 19.76
C LEU A 200 -11.80 -4.03 18.34
N VAL A 201 -12.41 -3.36 17.36
CA VAL A 201 -12.41 -3.76 15.94
C VAL A 201 -10.98 -3.83 15.40
N THR A 202 -10.27 -2.72 15.46
CA THR A 202 -8.89 -2.63 14.94
C THR A 202 -7.96 -3.64 15.60
N GLY A 203 -8.05 -3.83 16.92
CA GLY A 203 -7.20 -4.79 17.64
C GLY A 203 -7.51 -6.25 17.30
N VAL A 204 -8.79 -6.63 17.22
CA VAL A 204 -9.18 -8.00 16.83
C VAL A 204 -8.77 -8.29 15.39
N GLN A 205 -9.02 -7.36 14.46
CA GLN A 205 -8.62 -7.50 13.06
C GLN A 205 -7.10 -7.60 12.91
N ALA A 206 -6.33 -6.76 13.61
CA ALA A 206 -4.87 -6.82 13.55
C ALA A 206 -4.32 -8.17 14.03
N MET A 207 -4.86 -8.72 15.13
CA MET A 207 -4.41 -10.03 15.64
C MET A 207 -4.81 -11.18 14.72
N LEU A 208 -6.00 -11.11 14.13
CA LEU A 208 -6.53 -12.16 13.24
C LEU A 208 -5.90 -12.16 11.85
N MET A 209 -5.61 -10.98 11.30
CA MET A 209 -5.18 -10.83 9.90
C MET A 209 -3.67 -10.66 9.75
N ARG A 210 -2.99 -10.07 10.74
CA ARG A 210 -1.55 -9.75 10.68
C ARG A 210 -0.69 -10.60 11.62
N ASP A 211 -1.31 -11.58 12.30
CA ASP A 211 -0.66 -12.38 13.35
C ASP A 211 0.00 -11.50 14.45
N GLU A 212 -0.49 -10.28 14.65
CA GLU A 212 0.07 -9.36 15.64
C GLU A 212 -0.20 -9.83 17.08
N GLY A 213 0.77 -9.58 17.96
CA GLY A 213 0.62 -9.81 19.39
C GLY A 213 0.00 -8.63 20.15
N ILE A 214 -0.18 -8.81 21.47
CA ILE A 214 -0.62 -7.75 22.39
C ILE A 214 0.29 -6.52 22.35
N ILE A 215 1.61 -6.71 22.20
CA ILE A 215 2.60 -5.61 22.23
C ILE A 215 2.40 -4.66 21.04
N ALA A 216 2.18 -5.20 19.84
CA ALA A 216 1.90 -4.40 18.64
C ALA A 216 0.57 -3.61 18.76
N ASN A 217 -0.34 -4.09 19.63
CA ASN A 217 -1.66 -3.51 19.89
C ASN A 217 -1.78 -2.88 21.28
N ILE A 218 -0.66 -2.42 21.86
CA ILE A 218 -0.64 -1.93 23.24
C ILE A 218 -1.55 -0.72 23.47
N GLN A 219 -1.73 0.13 22.45
CA GLN A 219 -2.59 1.31 22.52
C GLN A 219 -4.08 0.93 22.73
N PRO A 220 -4.72 0.13 21.84
CA PRO A 220 -6.06 -0.41 22.09
C PRO A 220 -6.19 -1.15 23.43
N VAL A 221 -5.20 -1.98 23.77
CA VAL A 221 -5.21 -2.77 25.02
C VAL A 221 -5.24 -1.85 26.24
N ALA A 222 -4.34 -0.86 26.28
CA ALA A 222 -4.25 0.10 27.39
C ALA A 222 -5.52 0.95 27.51
N ALA A 223 -6.10 1.37 26.38
CA ALA A 223 -7.36 2.12 26.35
C ALA A 223 -8.50 1.33 27.02
N LEU A 224 -8.71 0.10 26.56
CA LEU A 224 -9.77 -0.77 27.07
C LEU A 224 -9.54 -1.19 28.53
N LEU A 225 -8.28 -1.46 28.92
CA LEU A 225 -7.91 -1.73 30.32
C LEU A 225 -8.18 -0.52 31.22
N LEU A 226 -7.81 0.69 30.79
CA LEU A 226 -8.06 1.91 31.54
C LEU A 226 -9.56 2.15 31.69
N THR A 227 -10.34 1.96 30.62
CA THR A 227 -11.81 2.00 30.66
C THR A 227 -12.41 0.97 31.61
N MET A 228 -11.88 -0.25 31.64
CA MET A 228 -12.29 -1.28 32.60
C MET A 228 -12.05 -0.81 34.04
N VAL A 229 -10.84 -0.34 34.36
CA VAL A 229 -10.46 0.06 35.73
C VAL A 229 -11.24 1.30 36.18
N VAL A 230 -11.23 2.36 35.39
CA VAL A 230 -11.96 3.61 35.67
C VAL A 230 -13.46 3.32 35.73
N GLY A 231 -13.96 2.50 34.81
CA GLY A 231 -15.37 2.19 34.72
C GLY A 231 -15.89 1.41 35.92
N LEU A 232 -15.18 0.36 36.35
CA LEU A 232 -15.54 -0.39 37.55
C LEU A 232 -15.41 0.46 38.82
N PHE A 233 -14.42 1.35 38.89
CA PHE A 233 -14.29 2.28 40.01
C PHE A 233 -15.48 3.24 40.10
N ILE A 234 -15.91 3.82 38.97
CA ILE A 234 -17.07 4.71 38.92
C ILE A 234 -18.35 3.93 39.23
N ALA A 235 -18.53 2.73 38.67
CA ALA A 235 -19.66 1.86 38.98
C ALA A 235 -19.73 1.50 40.47
N TYR A 236 -18.59 1.29 41.13
CA TYR A 236 -18.51 1.08 42.57
C TYR A 236 -18.92 2.32 43.37
N LYS A 237 -18.45 3.51 42.96
CA LYS A 237 -18.75 4.77 43.66
C LYS A 237 -20.20 5.23 43.48
N LEU A 238 -20.78 4.98 42.33
CA LEU A 238 -22.15 5.36 41.97
C LEU A 238 -23.16 4.22 42.19
N PHE A 239 -22.74 3.12 42.80
CA PHE A 239 -23.59 1.95 43.00
C PHE A 239 -24.82 2.29 43.84
N ARG A 240 -25.97 1.77 43.42
CA ARG A 240 -27.27 1.98 44.08
C ARG A 240 -27.86 0.65 44.48
N TRP A 241 -28.27 0.55 45.73
CA TRP A 241 -28.90 -0.66 46.27
C TRP A 241 -30.41 -0.67 46.06
N GLU A 242 -31.02 0.52 46.01
CA GLU A 242 -32.47 0.71 45.98
C GLU A 242 -32.87 1.61 44.81
N LYS A 243 -34.10 1.44 44.31
CA LYS A 243 -34.62 2.21 43.18
C LYS A 243 -34.90 3.67 43.55
N GLU A 244 -35.18 3.93 44.83
CA GLU A 244 -35.48 5.25 45.39
C GLU A 244 -34.25 6.15 45.52
N GLU A 245 -33.05 5.57 45.66
CA GLU A 245 -31.78 6.31 45.70
C GLU A 245 -31.58 7.04 44.37
N LYS A 246 -31.38 8.37 44.33
CA LYS A 246 -31.14 9.11 43.07
C LYS A 246 -29.75 9.71 43.05
N ILE A 247 -29.11 9.67 41.89
CA ILE A 247 -27.79 10.30 41.68
C ILE A 247 -27.98 11.78 41.37
N ARG A 248 -27.16 12.64 41.98
CA ARG A 248 -27.12 14.07 41.66
C ARG A 248 -26.77 14.29 40.18
N ASN A 249 -27.37 15.28 39.53
CA ASN A 249 -27.09 15.58 38.13
C ASN A 249 -25.59 15.81 37.85
N SER A 250 -24.85 16.44 38.78
CA SER A 250 -23.40 16.61 38.68
C SER A 250 -22.63 15.29 38.73
N ALA A 251 -23.14 14.29 39.45
CA ALA A 251 -22.51 12.98 39.49
C ALA A 251 -22.72 12.17 38.21
N LYS A 252 -23.70 12.53 37.37
CA LYS A 252 -23.85 11.96 36.02
C LYS A 252 -22.72 12.41 35.08
N LEU A 253 -22.06 13.54 35.34
CA LEU A 253 -20.92 14.00 34.54
C LEU A 253 -19.69 13.06 34.64
N TRP A 254 -19.60 12.23 35.68
CA TRP A 254 -18.55 11.20 35.79
C TRP A 254 -18.64 10.14 34.68
N LEU A 255 -19.79 9.99 34.00
CA LEU A 255 -19.90 9.17 32.80
C LEU A 255 -18.89 9.59 31.72
N ALA A 256 -18.62 10.89 31.59
CA ALA A 256 -17.66 11.40 30.62
C ALA A 256 -16.22 10.96 30.90
N ALA A 257 -15.87 10.67 32.17
CA ALA A 257 -14.53 10.22 32.54
C ALA A 257 -14.18 8.83 31.95
N VAL A 258 -15.18 8.00 31.69
CA VAL A 258 -15.01 6.67 31.06
C VAL A 258 -14.65 6.81 29.58
N LEU A 259 -15.08 7.92 28.95
CA LEU A 259 -14.78 8.25 27.56
C LEU A 259 -13.46 9.02 27.41
N ALA A 260 -12.90 9.56 28.50
CA ALA A 260 -11.67 10.35 28.47
C ALA A 260 -10.48 9.65 27.77
N PRO A 261 -10.21 8.34 27.99
CA PRO A 261 -9.15 7.64 27.25
C PRO A 261 -9.34 7.71 25.74
N PHE A 262 -10.58 7.57 25.26
CA PHE A 262 -10.90 7.59 23.83
C PHE A 262 -10.99 9.00 23.26
N LEU A 263 -11.29 10.01 24.08
CA LEU A 263 -11.13 11.42 23.69
C LEU A 263 -9.66 11.74 23.47
N CYS A 264 -8.79 11.40 24.44
CA CYS A 264 -7.35 11.61 24.32
C CYS A 264 -6.76 10.87 23.12
N LEU A 265 -7.10 9.59 22.96
CA LEU A 265 -6.65 8.80 21.81
C LEU A 265 -7.26 9.28 20.50
N GLY A 266 -8.53 9.68 20.48
CA GLY A 266 -9.18 10.24 19.30
C GLY A 266 -8.50 11.54 18.83
N PHE A 267 -8.19 12.46 19.74
CA PHE A 267 -7.42 13.67 19.42
C PHE A 267 -5.99 13.34 18.96
N TRP A 268 -5.32 12.40 19.63
CA TRP A 268 -4.00 11.93 19.22
C TRP A 268 -4.01 11.32 17.81
N GLN A 269 -5.01 10.49 17.50
CA GLN A 269 -5.19 9.84 16.21
C GLN A 269 -5.60 10.81 15.11
N MET A 270 -6.39 11.83 15.44
CA MET A 270 -6.71 12.91 14.50
C MET A 270 -5.44 13.64 14.03
N HIS A 271 -4.45 13.78 14.92
CA HIS A 271 -3.16 14.40 14.58
C HIS A 271 -2.20 13.42 13.87
N THR A 272 -2.07 12.20 14.38
CA THR A 272 -1.07 11.22 13.90
C THR A 272 -1.52 10.39 12.71
N ARG A 273 -2.83 10.29 12.44
CA ARG A 273 -3.46 9.46 11.38
C ARG A 273 -3.11 7.96 11.37
N SER A 274 -2.34 7.48 12.34
CA SER A 274 -1.81 6.10 12.38
C SER A 274 -2.87 5.00 12.30
N ASN A 275 -4.04 5.17 12.92
CA ASN A 275 -5.13 4.19 12.83
C ASN A 275 -5.84 4.21 11.47
N VAL A 276 -5.91 5.37 10.81
CA VAL A 276 -6.45 5.47 9.44
C VAL A 276 -5.51 4.73 8.48
N GLU A 277 -4.21 4.94 8.62
CA GLU A 277 -3.17 4.22 7.85
C GLU A 277 -3.27 2.70 8.09
N LYS A 278 -3.32 2.26 9.35
CA LYS A 278 -3.52 0.84 9.69
C LYS A 278 -4.79 0.25 9.08
N THR A 279 -5.88 1.00 9.10
CA THR A 279 -7.16 0.55 8.53
C THR A 279 -7.06 0.38 7.01
N LYS A 280 -6.45 1.34 6.31
CA LYS A 280 -6.21 1.24 4.86
C LYS A 280 -5.33 0.04 4.50
N ILE A 281 -4.24 -0.17 5.25
CA ILE A 281 -3.34 -1.31 5.05
C ILE A 281 -4.10 -2.64 5.25
N LEU A 282 -4.89 -2.74 6.32
CA LEU A 282 -5.71 -3.94 6.60
C LEU A 282 -6.72 -4.22 5.48
N GLN A 283 -7.39 -3.18 4.98
CA GLN A 283 -8.31 -3.32 3.86
C GLN A 283 -7.61 -3.83 2.61
N ARG A 284 -6.44 -3.28 2.27
CA ARG A 284 -5.68 -3.76 1.10
C ARG A 284 -5.21 -5.19 1.28
N GLN A 285 -4.80 -5.57 2.48
CA GLN A 285 -4.48 -6.98 2.79
C GLN A 285 -5.68 -7.90 2.57
N LEU A 286 -6.89 -7.45 2.91
CA LEU A 286 -8.11 -8.21 2.62
C LEU A 286 -8.34 -8.34 1.12
N SER A 287 -8.26 -7.26 0.35
CA SER A 287 -8.39 -7.32 -1.12
C SER A 287 -7.33 -8.23 -1.74
N ARG A 288 -6.08 -8.18 -1.27
CA ARG A 288 -4.98 -9.05 -1.72
C ARG A 288 -5.18 -10.51 -1.31
N SER A 289 -5.95 -10.78 -0.26
CA SER A 289 -6.23 -12.14 0.22
C SER A 289 -7.33 -12.86 -0.57
N GLU A 290 -7.98 -12.17 -1.50
CA GLU A 290 -8.95 -12.78 -2.40
C GLU A 290 -8.33 -13.96 -3.16
N THR A 291 -9.18 -14.92 -3.49
CA THR A 291 -8.80 -16.06 -4.34
C THR A 291 -9.64 -16.00 -5.59
N PHE A 292 -8.99 -15.89 -6.75
CA PHE A 292 -9.67 -15.83 -8.03
C PHE A 292 -8.87 -16.56 -9.11
N LEU A 293 -9.58 -17.06 -10.11
CA LEU A 293 -9.06 -17.80 -11.25
C LEU A 293 -9.39 -17.00 -12.51
N ILE A 294 -8.35 -16.48 -13.15
CA ILE A 294 -8.46 -15.83 -14.47
C ILE A 294 -8.41 -16.92 -15.53
N ARG A 295 -9.41 -17.01 -16.43
CA ARG A 295 -9.56 -18.13 -17.38
C ARG A 295 -9.67 -17.67 -18.82
N GLY A 296 -9.23 -18.53 -19.74
CA GLY A 296 -9.49 -18.39 -21.17
C GLY A 296 -8.60 -17.37 -21.88
N ALA A 297 -7.52 -16.93 -21.25
CA ALA A 297 -6.65 -15.87 -21.78
C ALA A 297 -5.40 -16.43 -22.44
N ARG A 298 -4.83 -15.65 -23.37
CA ARG A 298 -3.42 -15.81 -23.73
C ARG A 298 -2.56 -15.33 -22.56
N ILE A 299 -1.49 -16.03 -22.24
CA ILE A 299 -0.55 -15.66 -21.18
C ILE A 299 0.82 -15.48 -21.80
N PHE A 300 1.34 -14.25 -21.78
CA PHE A 300 2.76 -14.01 -21.97
C PHE A 300 3.43 -14.20 -20.61
N VAL A 301 4.30 -15.20 -20.46
CA VAL A 301 4.84 -15.59 -19.15
C VAL A 301 5.84 -14.54 -18.61
N GLY A 302 6.44 -13.73 -19.48
CA GLY A 302 7.44 -12.71 -19.11
C GLY A 302 8.82 -13.04 -19.66
N ASP A 303 9.19 -14.32 -19.68
CA ASP A 303 10.48 -14.83 -20.19
C ASP A 303 10.47 -15.13 -21.69
N GLY A 304 9.41 -14.73 -22.41
CA GLY A 304 9.19 -15.01 -23.83
C GLY A 304 8.32 -16.24 -24.11
N ALA A 305 8.04 -17.08 -23.11
CA ALA A 305 7.09 -18.16 -23.28
C ALA A 305 5.66 -17.63 -23.40
N VAL A 306 4.84 -18.30 -24.22
CA VAL A 306 3.44 -17.94 -24.48
C VAL A 306 2.56 -19.16 -24.30
N ILE A 307 1.49 -19.00 -23.55
CA ILE A 307 0.39 -19.97 -23.42
C ILE A 307 -0.80 -19.39 -24.15
N GLU A 308 -1.19 -19.96 -25.30
CA GLU A 308 -2.24 -19.39 -26.15
C GLU A 308 -3.64 -19.41 -25.50
N ASN A 309 -3.91 -20.38 -24.63
CA ASN A 309 -5.13 -20.45 -23.86
C ASN A 309 -4.86 -21.09 -22.49
N GLY A 310 -4.77 -20.26 -21.47
CA GLY A 310 -4.44 -20.67 -20.11
C GLY A 310 -5.33 -20.07 -19.05
N ALA A 311 -4.99 -20.39 -17.80
CA ALA A 311 -5.62 -19.83 -16.63
C ALA A 311 -4.57 -19.54 -15.55
N VAL A 312 -4.80 -18.51 -14.73
CA VAL A 312 -3.93 -18.12 -13.62
C VAL A 312 -4.75 -18.12 -12.33
N LEU A 313 -4.37 -18.95 -11.36
CA LEU A 313 -4.95 -18.96 -10.03
C LEU A 313 -4.17 -17.99 -9.15
N VAL A 314 -4.85 -16.97 -8.64
CA VAL A 314 -4.31 -16.03 -7.65
C VAL A 314 -4.88 -16.39 -6.27
N ARG A 315 -4.01 -16.43 -5.26
CA ARG A 315 -4.38 -16.68 -3.87
C ARG A 315 -3.41 -15.98 -2.93
N GLY A 316 -3.94 -15.21 -1.98
CA GLY A 316 -3.12 -14.61 -0.92
C GLY A 316 -2.04 -13.67 -1.45
N GLY A 317 -2.36 -12.90 -2.49
CA GLY A 317 -1.48 -11.93 -3.11
C GLY A 317 -0.47 -12.50 -4.10
N LYS A 318 -0.42 -13.83 -4.23
CA LYS A 318 0.55 -14.56 -5.06
C LYS A 318 -0.14 -15.31 -6.20
N ILE A 319 0.62 -15.58 -7.25
CA ILE A 319 0.28 -16.55 -8.27
C ILE A 319 0.46 -17.94 -7.63
N ALA A 320 -0.65 -18.64 -7.42
CA ALA A 320 -0.63 -19.97 -6.84
C ALA A 320 -0.28 -21.04 -7.89
N GLU A 321 -0.86 -20.92 -9.08
CA GLU A 321 -0.65 -21.89 -10.16
C GLU A 321 -0.98 -21.26 -11.52
N VAL A 322 -0.30 -21.74 -12.57
CA VAL A 322 -0.51 -21.36 -13.96
C VAL A 322 -0.86 -22.62 -14.76
N TYR A 323 -1.99 -22.59 -15.46
CA TYR A 323 -2.50 -23.73 -16.21
C TYR A 323 -2.36 -23.49 -17.71
N GLN A 324 -1.96 -24.53 -18.45
CA GLN A 324 -1.95 -24.55 -19.92
C GLN A 324 -3.33 -24.88 -20.53
N SER A 325 -4.40 -24.72 -19.76
CA SER A 325 -5.79 -24.94 -20.15
C SER A 325 -6.69 -23.99 -19.34
N ASN A 326 -8.02 -24.12 -19.45
CA ASN A 326 -8.98 -23.31 -18.68
C ASN A 326 -8.93 -23.52 -17.15
N GLY A 327 -7.98 -24.30 -16.63
CA GLY A 327 -7.83 -24.54 -15.19
C GLY A 327 -8.92 -25.44 -14.59
N PRO A 328 -8.88 -25.67 -13.27
CA PRO A 328 -9.82 -26.53 -12.55
C PRO A 328 -11.23 -25.91 -12.49
N ASP A 329 -12.20 -26.68 -11.98
CA ASP A 329 -13.50 -26.12 -11.58
C ASP A 329 -13.27 -25.05 -10.50
N PRO A 330 -13.69 -23.79 -10.70
CA PRO A 330 -13.52 -22.71 -9.72
C PRO A 330 -14.02 -23.04 -8.32
N LYS A 331 -15.08 -23.87 -8.21
CA LYS A 331 -15.61 -24.33 -6.92
C LYS A 331 -14.64 -25.23 -6.17
N SER A 332 -13.86 -26.04 -6.89
CA SER A 332 -12.89 -26.96 -6.28
C SER A 332 -11.70 -26.24 -5.64
N VAL A 333 -11.45 -24.98 -6.05
CA VAL A 333 -10.34 -24.14 -5.57
C VAL A 333 -10.82 -22.93 -4.77
N ASN A 334 -12.12 -22.83 -4.45
CA ASN A 334 -12.77 -21.71 -3.76
C ASN A 334 -12.41 -20.34 -4.37
N ALA A 335 -12.41 -20.26 -5.70
CA ALA A 335 -12.00 -19.07 -6.44
C ALA A 335 -13.18 -18.36 -7.11
N GLU A 336 -13.17 -17.03 -7.09
CA GLU A 336 -13.99 -16.23 -8.02
C GLU A 336 -13.48 -16.42 -9.45
N VAL A 337 -14.37 -16.38 -10.43
CA VAL A 337 -14.01 -16.52 -11.85
C VAL A 337 -13.86 -15.16 -12.50
N VAL A 338 -12.74 -14.95 -13.18
CA VAL A 338 -12.51 -13.81 -14.07
C VAL A 338 -12.36 -14.33 -15.50
N GLU A 339 -13.37 -14.10 -16.33
CA GLU A 339 -13.34 -14.52 -17.73
C GLU A 339 -12.52 -13.54 -18.57
N ALA A 340 -11.42 -14.04 -19.14
CA ALA A 340 -10.46 -13.26 -19.91
C ALA A 340 -10.30 -13.81 -21.35
N ALA A 341 -11.35 -14.46 -21.87
CA ALA A 341 -11.45 -14.84 -23.27
C ALA A 341 -11.18 -13.65 -24.21
N GLY A 342 -10.30 -13.86 -25.21
CA GLY A 342 -9.89 -12.83 -26.18
C GLY A 342 -8.89 -11.80 -25.64
N LYS A 343 -8.47 -11.91 -24.37
CA LYS A 343 -7.50 -11.03 -23.73
C LYS A 343 -6.14 -11.69 -23.61
N THR A 344 -5.12 -10.87 -23.35
CA THR A 344 -3.77 -11.33 -23.00
C THR A 344 -3.42 -10.89 -21.58
N ILE A 345 -2.83 -11.81 -20.80
CA ILE A 345 -2.25 -11.55 -19.48
C ILE A 345 -0.74 -11.43 -19.65
N LEU A 346 -0.16 -10.36 -19.12
CA LEU A 346 1.28 -10.15 -18.98
C LEU A 346 1.63 -10.02 -17.48
N PRO A 347 2.89 -10.25 -17.08
CA PRO A 347 3.38 -9.66 -15.84
C PRO A 347 3.12 -8.15 -15.87
N GLY A 348 2.90 -7.56 -14.70
CA GLY A 348 2.89 -6.10 -14.59
C GLY A 348 4.17 -5.51 -15.18
N LEU A 349 4.01 -4.45 -15.97
CA LEU A 349 5.15 -3.83 -16.64
C LEU A 349 6.07 -3.16 -15.61
N ILE A 350 7.35 -3.08 -15.94
CA ILE A 350 8.39 -2.47 -15.12
C ILE A 350 9.08 -1.36 -15.92
N ASP A 351 9.09 -0.15 -15.38
CA ASP A 351 9.81 0.98 -15.94
C ASP A 351 11.11 1.21 -15.17
N ALA A 352 12.23 0.85 -15.77
CA ALA A 352 13.53 0.84 -15.09
C ALA A 352 14.25 2.20 -15.06
N HIS A 353 13.70 3.24 -15.67
CA HIS A 353 14.35 4.55 -15.69
C HIS A 353 13.31 5.66 -15.64
N ILE A 354 13.14 6.26 -14.46
CA ILE A 354 12.23 7.38 -14.25
C ILE A 354 12.85 8.44 -13.34
N HIS A 355 12.30 9.66 -13.38
CA HIS A 355 12.57 10.75 -12.45
C HIS A 355 11.26 11.19 -11.79
N LEU A 356 10.89 10.51 -10.70
CA LEU A 356 9.52 10.50 -10.17
C LEU A 356 9.05 11.89 -9.69
N GLY A 357 9.97 12.71 -9.20
CA GLY A 357 9.68 14.06 -8.73
C GLY A 357 9.61 15.11 -9.85
N ALA A 358 10.03 14.79 -11.07
CA ALA A 358 10.05 15.75 -12.17
C ALA A 358 8.67 15.91 -12.83
N PRO A 359 8.33 17.09 -13.38
CA PRO A 359 6.95 17.43 -13.73
C PRO A 359 6.47 16.88 -15.07
N ALA A 360 7.35 16.32 -15.91
CA ALA A 360 7.07 15.90 -17.28
C ALA A 360 6.68 17.01 -18.29
N GLY A 361 6.63 18.27 -17.87
CA GLY A 361 6.14 19.38 -18.68
C GLY A 361 6.04 20.68 -17.90
N PHE A 362 5.14 21.57 -18.32
CA PHE A 362 4.91 22.88 -17.72
C PHE A 362 3.55 22.98 -17.04
N TYR A 363 3.54 23.56 -15.84
CA TYR A 363 2.32 24.02 -15.17
C TYR A 363 2.12 25.52 -15.38
N PRO A 364 0.88 26.03 -15.37
CA PRO A 364 0.60 27.46 -15.47
C PRO A 364 1.32 28.30 -14.40
N ASP A 365 1.44 27.76 -13.18
CA ASP A 365 2.30 28.29 -12.13
C ASP A 365 3.23 27.19 -11.60
N MET A 366 4.49 27.21 -12.00
CA MET A 366 5.48 26.24 -11.55
C MET A 366 5.76 26.29 -10.04
N LYS A 367 5.41 27.37 -9.33
CA LYS A 367 5.56 27.44 -7.87
C LYS A 367 4.53 26.57 -7.14
N SER A 368 3.45 26.19 -7.81
CA SER A 368 2.42 25.30 -7.26
C SER A 368 2.82 23.83 -7.33
N TYR A 369 3.83 23.49 -8.13
CA TYR A 369 4.31 22.12 -8.26
C TYR A 369 5.10 21.71 -7.01
N ASP A 370 4.58 20.72 -6.31
CA ASP A 370 5.17 20.15 -5.10
C ASP A 370 5.63 18.71 -5.41
N PRO A 371 6.94 18.49 -5.61
CA PRO A 371 7.47 17.18 -6.00
C PRO A 371 7.06 16.06 -5.04
N ASP A 372 7.09 16.31 -3.73
CA ASP A 372 6.77 15.30 -2.70
C ASP A 372 5.31 14.84 -2.80
N LYS A 373 4.39 15.76 -3.12
CA LYS A 373 2.97 15.41 -3.35
C LYS A 373 2.79 14.70 -4.69
N MET A 374 3.46 15.17 -5.73
CA MET A 374 3.29 14.66 -7.08
C MET A 374 3.88 13.26 -7.26
N MET A 375 4.95 12.89 -6.54
CA MET A 375 5.52 11.55 -6.57
C MET A 375 4.49 10.45 -6.29
N LEU A 376 3.61 10.62 -5.28
CA LEU A 376 2.57 9.63 -4.96
C LEU A 376 1.54 9.51 -6.09
N ARG A 377 1.08 10.66 -6.63
CA ARG A 377 0.16 10.68 -7.77
C ARG A 377 0.78 10.05 -9.02
N ASN A 378 2.07 10.28 -9.25
CA ASN A 378 2.80 9.72 -10.38
C ASN A 378 2.88 8.18 -10.27
N LEU A 379 3.14 7.62 -9.07
CA LEU A 379 3.08 6.17 -8.86
C LEU A 379 1.68 5.58 -9.07
N ALA A 380 0.62 6.34 -8.78
CA ALA A 380 -0.75 5.96 -9.14
C ALA A 380 -0.96 5.98 -10.67
N ALA A 381 -0.38 6.95 -11.39
CA ALA A 381 -0.42 7.00 -12.86
C ALA A 381 0.31 5.81 -13.52
N TYR A 382 1.43 5.35 -12.95
CA TYR A 382 2.09 4.11 -13.38
C TYR A 382 1.18 2.90 -13.20
N LEU A 383 0.60 2.75 -12.02
CA LEU A 383 -0.28 1.61 -11.74
C LEU A 383 -1.54 1.62 -12.60
N TYR A 384 -2.12 2.80 -12.84
CA TYR A 384 -3.23 2.99 -13.78
C TYR A 384 -2.89 2.51 -15.19
N SER A 385 -1.63 2.73 -15.58
CA SER A 385 -1.07 2.38 -16.89
C SER A 385 -0.55 0.94 -16.94
N GLY A 386 -0.82 0.09 -15.95
CA GLY A 386 -0.37 -1.30 -15.96
C GLY A 386 1.11 -1.51 -15.63
N VAL A 387 1.80 -0.46 -15.17
CA VAL A 387 3.17 -0.51 -14.67
C VAL A 387 3.11 -0.73 -13.16
N THR A 388 3.51 -1.91 -12.69
CA THR A 388 3.41 -2.29 -11.28
C THR A 388 4.68 -1.99 -10.50
N THR A 389 5.80 -1.78 -11.18
CA THR A 389 7.10 -1.51 -10.55
C THR A 389 7.88 -0.47 -11.34
N VAL A 390 8.59 0.40 -10.64
CA VAL A 390 9.43 1.44 -11.25
C VAL A 390 10.78 1.56 -10.54
N ARG A 391 11.82 1.97 -11.26
CA ARG A 391 13.11 2.39 -10.69
C ARG A 391 13.35 3.87 -10.97
N SER A 392 13.29 4.68 -9.92
CA SER A 392 13.77 6.06 -9.94
C SER A 392 15.30 6.07 -9.94
N VAL A 393 15.90 6.72 -10.93
CA VAL A 393 17.37 6.80 -11.05
C VAL A 393 17.90 8.20 -10.84
N GLY A 394 17.11 9.12 -10.29
CA GLY A 394 17.56 10.47 -9.95
C GLY A 394 16.47 11.31 -9.31
N ASP A 395 16.45 11.38 -7.99
CA ASP A 395 15.47 12.15 -7.22
C ASP A 395 16.07 12.60 -5.86
N GLY A 396 15.37 13.50 -5.18
CA GLY A 396 15.72 13.94 -3.83
C GLY A 396 15.67 12.80 -2.81
N LEU A 397 16.77 12.55 -2.08
CA LEU A 397 16.93 11.38 -1.21
C LEU A 397 15.81 11.21 -0.17
N ASP A 398 15.53 12.25 0.63
CA ASP A 398 14.57 12.12 1.73
C ASP A 398 13.14 11.92 1.21
N GLY A 399 12.75 12.67 0.18
CA GLY A 399 11.42 12.62 -0.43
C GLY A 399 11.15 11.27 -1.10
N ILE A 400 12.11 10.75 -1.86
CA ILE A 400 11.95 9.48 -2.60
C ILE A 400 11.94 8.27 -1.66
N LEU A 401 12.78 8.24 -0.61
CA LEU A 401 12.76 7.17 0.40
C LEU A 401 11.47 7.18 1.23
N LYS A 402 10.96 8.37 1.58
CA LYS A 402 9.67 8.51 2.27
C LYS A 402 8.52 8.01 1.41
N THR A 403 8.49 8.39 0.12
CA THR A 403 7.50 7.94 -0.86
C THR A 403 7.53 6.41 -1.01
N ARG A 404 8.73 5.84 -1.18
CA ARG A 404 8.94 4.39 -1.27
C ARG A 404 8.37 3.66 -0.05
N SER A 405 8.69 4.15 1.15
CA SER A 405 8.20 3.54 2.40
C SER A 405 6.66 3.49 2.45
N LYS A 406 5.98 4.57 2.05
CA LYS A 406 4.50 4.63 2.04
C LYS A 406 3.88 3.66 1.03
N VAL A 407 4.41 3.60 -0.19
CA VAL A 407 3.80 2.77 -1.24
C VAL A 407 4.12 1.29 -1.04
N ASN A 408 5.39 0.95 -0.77
CA ASN A 408 5.81 -0.44 -0.65
C ASN A 408 5.25 -1.11 0.63
N SER A 409 4.97 -0.33 1.69
CA SER A 409 4.26 -0.84 2.88
C SER A 409 2.75 -1.08 2.66
N GLY A 410 2.18 -0.54 1.59
CA GLY A 410 0.74 -0.60 1.32
C GLY A 410 -0.08 0.47 2.05
N GLU A 411 0.54 1.55 2.54
CA GLU A 411 -0.21 2.71 3.06
C GLU A 411 -0.95 3.43 1.93
N VAL A 412 -0.28 3.59 0.77
CA VAL A 412 -0.77 4.32 -0.42
C VAL A 412 -0.69 3.42 -1.65
N LEU A 413 -1.70 3.47 -2.52
CA LEU A 413 -1.75 2.64 -3.70
C LEU A 413 -0.98 3.28 -4.85
N GLY A 414 -0.05 2.54 -5.45
CA GLY A 414 0.84 3.01 -6.50
C GLY A 414 1.84 1.91 -6.85
N ALA A 415 2.55 2.09 -7.97
CA ALA A 415 3.60 1.18 -8.40
C ALA A 415 4.70 1.05 -7.33
N GLU A 416 5.22 -0.17 -7.17
CA GLU A 416 6.34 -0.45 -6.28
C GLU A 416 7.59 0.31 -6.74
N LEU A 417 8.23 1.00 -5.80
CA LEU A 417 9.32 1.92 -6.10
C LEU A 417 10.67 1.36 -5.64
N PHE A 418 11.61 1.30 -6.57
CA PHE A 418 13.05 1.17 -6.33
C PHE A 418 13.71 2.52 -6.59
N THR A 419 14.78 2.87 -5.88
CA THR A 419 15.44 4.17 -6.09
C THR A 419 16.95 4.14 -5.94
N CYS A 420 17.65 4.83 -6.84
CA CYS A 420 19.06 5.15 -6.67
C CYS A 420 19.29 6.42 -5.84
N GLY A 421 18.23 7.20 -5.59
CA GLY A 421 18.31 8.49 -4.94
C GLY A 421 19.12 9.51 -5.75
N PRO A 422 20.09 10.22 -5.14
CA PRO A 422 20.87 11.28 -5.77
C PRO A 422 21.82 10.83 -6.89
N LEU A 423 22.12 11.75 -7.80
CA LEU A 423 23.04 11.56 -8.93
C LEU A 423 24.51 11.83 -8.55
N PHE A 424 25.43 10.89 -8.78
CA PHE A 424 26.87 11.19 -8.76
C PHE A 424 27.27 11.98 -10.01
N THR A 425 27.81 13.19 -9.83
CA THR A 425 28.19 14.10 -10.92
C THR A 425 29.31 15.04 -10.49
N ALA A 426 29.91 15.75 -11.45
CA ALA A 426 30.91 16.78 -11.15
C ALA A 426 30.26 18.09 -10.71
N LYS A 427 31.04 18.97 -10.08
CA LYS A 427 30.61 20.36 -9.84
C LYS A 427 30.38 21.04 -11.19
N GLY A 428 29.16 21.53 -11.44
CA GLY A 428 28.78 22.07 -12.76
C GLY A 428 28.53 20.99 -13.81
N GLY A 429 28.46 19.72 -13.40
CA GLY A 429 28.07 18.58 -14.24
C GLY A 429 26.56 18.52 -14.46
N HIS A 430 26.14 17.58 -15.29
CA HIS A 430 24.72 17.37 -15.58
C HIS A 430 23.97 16.95 -14.29
N GLY A 431 22.77 17.48 -14.11
CA GLY A 431 21.95 17.41 -12.90
C GLY A 431 22.09 18.65 -12.00
N THR A 432 23.20 19.40 -12.10
CA THR A 432 23.42 20.61 -11.27
C THR A 432 22.78 21.87 -11.84
N GLU A 433 22.42 21.87 -13.13
CA GLU A 433 21.83 23.01 -13.81
C GLU A 433 20.44 23.38 -13.29
N TYR A 434 19.70 22.41 -12.76
CA TYR A 434 18.33 22.59 -12.27
C TYR A 434 18.26 23.54 -11.07
N PHE A 435 19.37 23.72 -10.35
CA PHE A 435 19.42 24.53 -9.13
C PHE A 435 20.07 25.90 -9.34
N LYS A 436 20.54 26.23 -10.56
CA LYS A 436 21.26 27.48 -10.85
C LYS A 436 20.45 28.74 -10.54
N GLN A 437 19.14 28.68 -10.73
CA GLN A 437 18.23 29.80 -10.52
C GLN A 437 17.67 29.87 -9.08
N LEU A 438 17.99 28.90 -8.22
CA LEU A 438 17.52 28.91 -6.83
C LEU A 438 18.31 29.92 -5.98
N PRO A 439 17.67 30.61 -5.02
CA PRO A 439 18.35 31.41 -4.03
C PRO A 439 19.39 30.61 -3.24
N ALA A 440 20.54 31.24 -2.94
CA ALA A 440 21.67 30.59 -2.28
C ALA A 440 21.30 29.83 -1.00
N GLY A 441 20.39 30.37 -0.18
CA GLY A 441 19.97 29.78 1.09
C GLY A 441 19.21 28.46 0.99
N ILE A 442 18.62 28.13 -0.17
CA ILE A 442 17.95 26.83 -0.40
C ILE A 442 18.69 25.94 -1.40
N ARG A 443 19.54 26.54 -2.24
CA ARG A 443 20.27 25.85 -3.31
C ARG A 443 21.16 24.73 -2.77
N GLU A 444 21.96 24.99 -1.72
CA GLU A 444 22.90 23.99 -1.19
C GLU A 444 22.16 22.75 -0.65
N SER A 445 21.04 22.96 0.04
CA SER A 445 20.21 21.86 0.55
C SER A 445 19.61 21.04 -0.59
N ALA A 446 19.05 21.71 -1.60
CA ALA A 446 18.46 21.05 -2.77
C ALA A 446 19.52 20.27 -3.59
N GLU A 447 20.69 20.86 -3.84
CA GLU A 447 21.80 20.20 -4.52
C GLU A 447 22.27 18.97 -3.73
N LYS A 448 22.38 19.03 -2.40
CA LYS A 448 22.73 17.87 -1.57
C LYS A 448 21.64 16.80 -1.55
N GLN A 449 20.38 17.16 -1.71
CA GLN A 449 19.29 16.17 -1.78
C GLN A 449 19.28 15.45 -3.13
N PHE A 450 19.69 16.09 -4.22
CA PHE A 450 19.56 15.54 -5.58
C PHE A 450 20.88 15.08 -6.21
N THR A 451 22.03 15.57 -5.74
CA THR A 451 23.36 15.27 -6.31
C THR A 451 24.37 14.84 -5.25
N ARG A 452 25.37 14.09 -5.70
CA ARG A 452 26.59 13.70 -4.99
C ARG A 452 27.77 14.20 -5.81
N ILE A 453 28.53 15.13 -5.25
CA ILE A 453 29.63 15.82 -5.95
C ILE A 453 30.93 15.57 -5.16
N PRO A 454 31.48 14.35 -5.24
CA PRO A 454 32.70 14.01 -4.51
C PRO A 454 33.90 14.83 -4.97
N GLY A 455 34.67 15.33 -4.00
CA GLY A 455 35.90 16.09 -4.25
C GLY A 455 37.16 15.23 -4.37
N SER A 456 37.10 13.98 -3.91
CA SER A 456 38.20 13.01 -3.99
C SER A 456 37.68 11.57 -4.15
N VAL A 457 38.61 10.63 -4.37
CA VAL A 457 38.33 9.19 -4.44
C VAL A 457 37.75 8.68 -3.11
N GLU A 458 38.31 9.10 -1.98
CA GLU A 458 37.85 8.69 -0.64
C GLU A 458 36.46 9.24 -0.34
N ASP A 459 36.20 10.50 -0.73
CA ASP A 459 34.89 11.14 -0.59
C ASP A 459 33.84 10.42 -1.44
N ALA A 460 34.19 10.00 -2.66
CA ALA A 460 33.32 9.20 -3.51
C ALA A 460 32.90 7.88 -2.84
N ARG A 461 33.85 7.15 -2.24
CA ARG A 461 33.54 5.91 -1.50
C ARG A 461 32.64 6.19 -0.30
N GLN A 462 32.95 7.21 0.49
CA GLN A 462 32.16 7.56 1.66
C GLN A 462 30.72 7.94 1.30
N GLN A 463 30.53 8.67 0.20
CA GLN A 463 29.19 9.05 -0.28
C GLN A 463 28.37 7.85 -0.75
N VAL A 464 28.99 6.83 -1.34
CA VAL A 464 28.31 5.55 -1.66
C VAL A 464 27.90 4.82 -0.39
N ASP A 465 28.81 4.69 0.58
CA ASP A 465 28.53 4.06 1.88
C ASP A 465 27.35 4.73 2.60
N ASP A 466 27.28 6.07 2.52
CA ASP A 466 26.21 6.83 3.17
C ASP A 466 24.86 6.63 2.49
N LEU A 467 24.83 6.50 1.16
CA LEU A 467 23.60 6.13 0.45
C LEU A 467 23.17 4.70 0.76
N LYS A 468 24.10 3.75 0.86
CA LYS A 468 23.80 2.39 1.33
C LYS A 468 23.18 2.41 2.72
N LYS A 469 23.75 3.16 3.66
CA LYS A 469 23.19 3.32 5.02
C LYS A 469 21.80 3.96 5.00
N ALA A 470 21.56 4.91 4.10
CA ALA A 470 20.23 5.49 3.90
C ALA A 470 19.22 4.50 3.29
N GLY A 471 19.71 3.43 2.65
CA GLY A 471 18.92 2.33 2.14
C GLY A 471 18.45 2.53 0.70
N VAL A 472 19.26 3.15 -0.17
CA VAL A 472 19.01 3.14 -1.63
C VAL A 472 19.15 1.73 -2.20
N ASP A 473 18.49 1.48 -3.33
CA ASP A 473 18.49 0.17 -4.00
C ASP A 473 19.57 0.07 -5.10
N CYS A 474 20.11 1.21 -5.53
CA CYS A 474 21.14 1.31 -6.57
C CYS A 474 21.93 2.61 -6.45
N ILE A 475 22.99 2.75 -7.25
CA ILE A 475 23.77 3.97 -7.40
C ILE A 475 23.63 4.47 -8.84
N LYS A 476 23.40 5.76 -9.02
CA LYS A 476 23.42 6.40 -10.34
C LYS A 476 24.61 7.33 -10.48
N ALA A 477 25.36 7.21 -11.57
CA ALA A 477 26.44 8.11 -11.93
C ALA A 477 26.24 8.72 -13.33
N VAL A 478 26.75 9.93 -13.51
CA VAL A 478 26.61 10.70 -14.76
C VAL A 478 27.97 11.00 -15.36
N LEU A 479 28.20 10.52 -16.59
CA LEU A 479 29.44 10.74 -17.34
C LEU A 479 29.32 11.78 -18.46
N GLU A 480 28.11 12.15 -18.85
CA GLU A 480 27.91 13.05 -19.96
C GLU A 480 28.47 14.46 -19.68
N SER A 481 29.26 14.99 -20.63
CA SER A 481 29.73 16.38 -20.64
C SER A 481 28.85 17.34 -21.45
N GLY A 482 27.75 16.84 -22.01
CA GLY A 482 26.85 17.59 -22.88
C GLY A 482 27.47 17.96 -24.23
N ALA A 483 26.69 18.65 -25.06
CA ALA A 483 27.10 19.19 -26.35
C ALA A 483 26.17 20.36 -26.74
N GLY A 484 26.48 21.06 -27.84
CA GLY A 484 25.44 21.81 -28.55
C GLY A 484 24.71 22.88 -27.74
N GLY A 485 25.45 23.76 -27.04
CA GLY A 485 24.84 24.81 -26.21
C GLY A 485 24.35 24.35 -24.83
N ARG A 486 24.54 23.08 -24.47
CA ARG A 486 24.43 22.54 -23.10
C ARG A 486 25.70 21.77 -22.77
N VAL A 487 26.67 22.45 -22.16
CA VAL A 487 27.97 21.86 -21.81
C VAL A 487 28.06 21.74 -20.30
N TYR A 488 28.54 20.58 -19.85
CA TYR A 488 28.64 20.18 -18.46
C TYR A 488 30.06 19.73 -18.13
N ASN A 489 30.46 19.91 -16.88
CA ASN A 489 31.69 19.30 -16.40
C ASN A 489 31.50 17.79 -16.30
N ARG A 490 32.40 17.04 -16.93
CA ARG A 490 32.44 15.57 -16.84
C ARG A 490 32.96 15.14 -15.48
N LEU A 491 32.38 14.07 -14.92
CA LEU A 491 32.91 13.43 -13.72
C LEU A 491 34.32 12.87 -14.00
N ASP A 492 35.26 13.13 -13.08
CA ASP A 492 36.62 12.62 -13.21
C ASP A 492 36.61 11.08 -13.28
N PRO A 493 37.29 10.45 -14.27
CA PRO A 493 37.27 8.99 -14.42
C PRO A 493 37.80 8.22 -13.21
N GLY A 494 38.75 8.78 -12.46
CA GLY A 494 39.27 8.17 -11.23
C GLY A 494 38.25 8.21 -10.09
N ILE A 495 37.55 9.33 -9.95
CA ILE A 495 36.42 9.47 -9.02
C ILE A 495 35.27 8.53 -9.42
N PHE A 496 34.90 8.49 -10.69
CA PHE A 496 33.88 7.57 -11.20
C PHE A 496 34.23 6.10 -10.93
N ALA A 497 35.49 5.71 -11.19
CA ALA A 497 35.96 4.36 -10.88
C ALA A 497 35.87 4.05 -9.38
N ALA A 498 36.10 5.03 -8.50
CA ALA A 498 35.93 4.87 -7.06
C ALA A 498 34.47 4.64 -6.66
N VAL A 499 33.53 5.40 -7.26
CA VAL A 499 32.08 5.17 -7.09
C VAL A 499 31.70 3.76 -7.52
N ALA A 500 32.14 3.33 -8.70
CA ALA A 500 31.83 2.01 -9.24
C ALA A 500 32.38 0.88 -8.36
N GLN A 501 33.67 0.97 -7.98
CA GLN A 501 34.31 0.00 -7.09
C GLN A 501 33.59 -0.11 -5.75
N GLN A 502 33.20 1.02 -5.15
CA GLN A 502 32.49 1.00 -3.88
C GLN A 502 31.10 0.42 -4.03
N ALA A 503 30.34 0.80 -5.08
CA ALA A 503 29.02 0.23 -5.35
C ALA A 503 29.08 -1.30 -5.50
N HIS A 504 30.09 -1.83 -6.21
CA HIS A 504 30.30 -3.28 -6.32
C HIS A 504 30.67 -3.93 -4.99
N ALA A 505 31.59 -3.32 -4.22
CA ALA A 505 31.95 -3.81 -2.89
C ALA A 505 30.73 -3.88 -1.96
N ASP A 506 29.81 -2.94 -2.15
CA ASP A 506 28.57 -2.84 -1.42
C ASP A 506 27.42 -3.67 -1.97
N GLN A 507 27.61 -4.35 -3.11
CA GLN A 507 26.61 -5.13 -3.83
C GLN A 507 25.39 -4.30 -4.29
N LEU A 508 25.62 -3.02 -4.59
CA LEU A 508 24.62 -2.13 -5.18
C LEU A 508 24.77 -2.08 -6.70
N PRO A 509 23.68 -2.24 -7.47
CA PRO A 509 23.70 -2.02 -8.91
C PRO A 509 24.14 -0.59 -9.27
N LEU A 510 24.93 -0.46 -10.33
CA LEU A 510 25.40 0.83 -10.85
C LEU A 510 24.69 1.15 -12.19
N ALA A 511 23.85 2.17 -12.18
CA ALA A 511 23.26 2.77 -13.37
C ALA A 511 24.12 3.95 -13.86
N VAL A 512 24.43 4.00 -15.15
CA VAL A 512 25.31 5.05 -15.71
C VAL A 512 24.62 5.80 -16.85
N HIS A 513 24.47 7.11 -16.67
CA HIS A 513 24.03 8.03 -17.73
C HIS A 513 25.18 8.30 -18.70
N THR A 514 24.95 8.02 -19.98
CA THR A 514 25.92 8.23 -21.06
C THR A 514 25.33 9.12 -22.16
N GLY A 515 26.16 9.98 -22.77
CA GLY A 515 25.72 10.84 -23.88
C GLY A 515 26.40 10.54 -25.22
N GLU A 516 27.62 10.03 -25.17
CA GLU A 516 28.46 9.76 -26.35
C GLU A 516 29.29 8.48 -26.16
N LEU A 517 30.02 8.04 -27.19
CA LEU A 517 30.67 6.72 -27.18
C LEU A 517 31.65 6.54 -26.00
N ARG A 518 32.47 7.56 -25.70
CA ARG A 518 33.46 7.46 -24.62
C ARG A 518 32.82 7.22 -23.24
N ASP A 519 31.60 7.70 -23.04
CA ASP A 519 30.86 7.50 -21.79
C ASP A 519 30.41 6.04 -21.67
N VAL A 520 29.94 5.46 -22.77
CA VAL A 520 29.60 4.03 -22.86
C VAL A 520 30.84 3.17 -22.61
N GLU A 521 31.98 3.49 -23.23
CA GLU A 521 33.24 2.76 -23.02
C GLU A 521 33.69 2.79 -21.55
N ASP A 522 33.63 3.95 -20.91
CA ASP A 522 33.98 4.10 -19.49
C ASP A 522 33.00 3.34 -18.58
N ALA A 523 31.70 3.39 -18.88
CA ALA A 523 30.66 2.65 -18.13
C ALA A 523 30.85 1.12 -18.23
N VAL A 524 31.13 0.60 -19.43
CA VAL A 524 31.41 -0.83 -19.67
C VAL A 524 32.71 -1.26 -18.99
N ARG A 525 33.75 -0.40 -19.01
CA ARG A 525 35.01 -0.68 -18.30
C ARG A 525 34.81 -0.75 -16.80
N ALA A 526 33.94 0.09 -16.26
CA ALA A 526 33.54 0.09 -14.86
C ALA A 526 32.51 -0.99 -14.50
N GLN A 527 32.16 -1.89 -15.44
CA GLN A 527 31.17 -2.95 -15.25
C GLN A 527 29.85 -2.43 -14.67
N ALA A 528 29.31 -1.36 -15.29
CA ALA A 528 27.99 -0.86 -14.98
C ALA A 528 26.93 -1.97 -15.08
N SER A 529 25.98 -1.97 -14.16
CA SER A 529 24.84 -2.89 -14.19
C SER A 529 23.89 -2.50 -15.32
N SER A 530 23.64 -1.20 -15.51
CA SER A 530 22.87 -0.68 -16.63
C SER A 530 23.51 0.56 -17.25
N ILE A 531 23.46 0.62 -18.57
CA ILE A 531 23.84 1.79 -19.38
C ILE A 531 22.57 2.44 -19.89
N GLU A 532 22.43 3.71 -19.53
CA GLU A 532 21.24 4.49 -19.81
C GLU A 532 21.49 5.44 -20.99
N HIS A 533 20.54 5.52 -21.91
CA HIS A 533 20.58 6.24 -23.19
C HIS A 533 21.58 5.67 -24.22
N GLY A 534 22.79 5.31 -23.78
CA GLY A 534 23.88 4.89 -24.66
C GLY A 534 24.48 6.09 -25.40
N SER A 535 24.45 6.04 -26.74
CA SER A 535 24.90 7.15 -27.58
C SER A 535 23.88 7.45 -28.67
N PHE A 536 23.41 8.70 -28.68
CA PHE A 536 22.56 9.27 -29.74
C PHE A 536 23.37 9.94 -30.85
N ARG A 537 24.71 9.99 -30.73
CA ARG A 537 25.59 10.78 -31.60
C ARG A 537 26.55 9.94 -32.41
N GLU A 538 26.92 8.78 -31.86
CA GLU A 538 27.97 7.93 -32.39
C GLU A 538 27.53 6.47 -32.40
N ALA A 539 27.96 5.75 -33.42
CA ALA A 539 27.77 4.31 -33.49
C ALA A 539 28.61 3.63 -32.40
N ILE A 540 27.96 2.80 -31.58
CA ILE A 540 28.66 1.97 -30.60
C ILE A 540 29.34 0.80 -31.36
N PRO A 541 30.64 0.50 -31.11
CA PRO A 541 31.31 -0.63 -31.74
C PRO A 541 30.73 -1.97 -31.28
N ASP A 542 30.60 -2.91 -32.21
CA ASP A 542 30.07 -4.25 -31.97
C ASP A 542 30.84 -5.01 -30.86
N ALA A 543 32.18 -4.83 -30.80
CA ALA A 543 33.02 -5.42 -29.76
C ALA A 543 32.64 -4.94 -28.34
N LEU A 544 32.10 -3.73 -28.21
CA LEU A 544 31.63 -3.19 -26.93
C LEU A 544 30.30 -3.84 -26.53
N PHE A 545 29.39 -4.08 -27.48
CA PHE A 545 28.18 -4.85 -27.23
C PHE A 545 28.50 -6.30 -26.84
N ASP A 546 29.46 -6.94 -27.51
CA ASP A 546 29.94 -8.27 -27.12
C ASP A 546 30.48 -8.30 -25.68
N GLN A 547 31.14 -7.22 -25.26
CA GLN A 547 31.62 -7.09 -23.89
C GLN A 547 30.47 -6.90 -22.90
N MET A 548 29.49 -6.05 -23.20
CA MET A 548 28.28 -5.87 -22.39
C MET A 548 27.53 -7.19 -22.21
N ALA A 549 27.34 -7.95 -23.29
CA ALA A 549 26.68 -9.25 -23.25
C ALA A 549 27.42 -10.26 -22.35
N ARG A 550 28.77 -10.31 -22.42
CA ARG A 550 29.58 -11.17 -21.53
C ARG A 550 29.53 -10.75 -20.06
N GLN A 551 29.44 -9.45 -19.79
CA GLN A 551 29.37 -8.91 -18.44
C GLN A 551 27.96 -9.02 -17.83
N GLY A 552 26.93 -9.20 -18.65
CA GLY A 552 25.53 -9.13 -18.23
C GLY A 552 25.05 -7.70 -17.99
N THR A 553 25.71 -6.70 -18.60
CA THR A 553 25.29 -5.29 -18.53
C THR A 553 23.99 -5.10 -19.30
N PHE A 554 23.03 -4.43 -18.68
CA PHE A 554 21.78 -4.06 -19.31
C PHE A 554 21.91 -2.78 -20.13
N TYR A 555 21.16 -2.69 -21.22
CA TYR A 555 21.08 -1.50 -22.06
C TYR A 555 19.65 -0.96 -22.12
N ASP A 556 19.50 0.31 -21.75
CA ASP A 556 18.29 1.10 -21.88
C ASP A 556 18.53 2.26 -22.86
N PRO A 557 17.99 2.23 -24.09
CA PRO A 557 18.20 3.28 -25.08
C PRO A 557 17.33 4.53 -24.87
N THR A 558 16.22 4.45 -24.13
CA THR A 558 15.26 5.56 -23.92
C THR A 558 14.90 6.32 -25.21
N LEU A 559 14.46 5.61 -26.25
CA LEU A 559 14.11 6.21 -27.54
C LEU A 559 13.00 7.28 -27.42
N SER A 560 12.13 7.15 -26.41
CA SER A 560 11.13 8.13 -25.98
C SER A 560 11.73 9.51 -25.75
N VAL A 561 12.93 9.59 -25.16
CA VAL A 561 13.64 10.86 -24.92
C VAL A 561 14.00 11.52 -26.24
N GLY A 562 14.56 10.75 -27.17
CA GLY A 562 14.94 11.28 -28.48
C GLY A 562 13.73 11.72 -29.31
N GLU A 563 12.60 10.99 -29.23
CA GLU A 563 11.33 11.42 -29.84
C GLU A 563 10.80 12.70 -29.21
N ALA A 564 10.71 12.74 -27.87
CA ALA A 564 10.22 13.89 -27.12
C ALA A 564 11.07 15.15 -27.36
N PHE A 565 12.40 15.02 -27.39
CA PHE A 565 13.30 16.12 -27.73
C PHE A 565 13.01 16.69 -29.13
N LYS A 566 12.85 15.82 -30.14
CA LYS A 566 12.56 16.25 -31.51
C LYS A 566 11.20 16.93 -31.62
N ASP A 567 10.19 16.37 -30.97
CA ASP A 567 8.84 16.95 -30.98
C ASP A 567 8.78 18.28 -30.23
N PHE A 568 9.47 18.38 -29.09
CA PHE A 568 9.61 19.63 -28.35
C PHE A 568 10.28 20.72 -29.19
N VAL A 569 11.42 20.40 -29.83
CA VAL A 569 12.12 21.32 -30.73
C VAL A 569 11.23 21.73 -31.92
N ALA A 570 10.40 20.83 -32.42
CA ALA A 570 9.44 21.11 -33.49
C ALA A 570 8.19 21.86 -33.01
N GLY A 571 7.94 21.98 -31.70
CA GLY A 571 6.72 22.55 -31.14
C GLY A 571 5.49 21.65 -31.30
N LYS A 572 5.70 20.34 -31.43
CA LYS A 572 4.62 19.36 -31.57
C LYS A 572 4.13 18.89 -30.20
N THR A 573 2.83 18.64 -30.10
CA THR A 573 2.17 18.20 -28.86
C THR A 573 1.51 16.84 -28.99
N ASP A 574 1.80 16.09 -30.06
CA ASP A 574 1.09 14.84 -30.38
C ASP A 574 1.27 13.76 -29.30
N LEU A 575 2.44 13.72 -28.66
CA LEU A 575 2.69 12.85 -27.50
C LEU A 575 1.71 13.11 -26.34
N LEU A 576 1.30 14.36 -26.13
CA LEU A 576 0.35 14.70 -25.07
C LEU A 576 -1.06 14.17 -25.37
N LYS A 577 -1.41 13.99 -26.65
CA LYS A 577 -2.75 13.61 -27.10
C LYS A 577 -3.02 12.10 -27.08
N ARG A 578 -2.00 11.29 -26.74
CA ARG A 578 -2.16 9.83 -26.61
C ARG A 578 -3.25 9.51 -25.58
N SER A 579 -4.04 8.47 -25.85
CA SER A 579 -5.22 8.18 -25.03
C SER A 579 -4.87 7.93 -23.56
N LEU A 580 -3.85 7.11 -23.30
CA LEU A 580 -3.45 6.78 -21.92
C LEU A 580 -2.81 7.99 -21.22
N VAL A 581 -2.10 8.86 -21.97
CA VAL A 581 -1.58 10.15 -21.46
C VAL A 581 -2.73 11.06 -21.02
N GLN A 582 -3.77 11.20 -21.84
CA GLN A 582 -4.95 12.02 -21.51
C GLN A 582 -5.73 11.48 -20.30
N GLN A 583 -5.67 10.17 -20.05
CA GLN A 583 -6.33 9.55 -18.89
C GLN A 583 -5.59 9.80 -17.58
N VAL A 584 -4.25 9.84 -17.59
CA VAL A 584 -3.45 9.92 -16.34
C VAL A 584 -2.79 11.28 -16.09
N GLY A 585 -2.50 12.02 -17.15
CA GLY A 585 -1.80 13.30 -17.08
C GLY A 585 -2.66 14.33 -16.32
N PRO A 586 -2.09 15.08 -15.37
CA PRO A 586 -2.82 16.20 -14.75
C PRO A 586 -3.32 17.17 -15.82
N PRO A 587 -4.61 17.57 -15.84
CA PRO A 587 -5.13 18.48 -16.86
C PRO A 587 -4.37 19.81 -16.94
N GLU A 588 -3.91 20.31 -15.79
CA GLU A 588 -3.10 21.54 -15.72
C GLU A 588 -1.71 21.37 -16.35
N LEU A 589 -1.09 20.21 -16.18
CA LEU A 589 0.20 19.88 -16.81
C LEU A 589 0.04 19.82 -18.33
N LEU A 590 -0.97 19.08 -18.82
CA LEU A 590 -1.17 18.88 -20.25
C LEU A 590 -1.45 20.22 -20.93
N ARG A 591 -2.41 20.98 -20.41
CA ARG A 591 -2.76 22.31 -20.93
C ARG A 591 -1.59 23.29 -20.82
N GLY A 592 -0.93 23.36 -19.67
CA GLY A 592 0.20 24.27 -19.45
C GLY A 592 1.38 23.97 -20.38
N THR A 593 1.63 22.69 -20.69
CA THR A 593 2.67 22.28 -21.63
C THR A 593 2.32 22.65 -23.06
N GLU A 594 1.07 22.45 -23.49
CA GLU A 594 0.61 22.87 -24.81
C GLU A 594 0.68 24.40 -24.98
N GLU A 595 0.25 25.15 -23.98
CA GLU A 595 0.32 26.61 -23.96
C GLU A 595 1.78 27.10 -24.02
N ALA A 596 2.68 26.49 -23.23
CA ALA A 596 4.10 26.83 -23.23
C ALA A 596 4.76 26.55 -24.59
N LEU A 597 4.46 25.43 -25.23
CA LEU A 597 5.00 25.09 -26.56
C LEU A 597 4.49 26.00 -27.68
N ALA A 598 3.32 26.61 -27.50
CA ALA A 598 2.76 27.61 -28.39
C ALA A 598 3.23 29.04 -28.07
N SER A 599 3.87 29.27 -26.92
CA SER A 599 4.34 30.59 -26.49
C SER A 599 5.80 30.84 -26.86
N LYS A 600 6.20 32.11 -26.78
CA LYS A 600 7.62 32.51 -26.96
C LYS A 600 8.51 32.10 -25.80
N ASP A 601 7.93 31.72 -24.66
CA ASP A 601 8.70 31.36 -23.46
C ASP A 601 9.47 30.05 -23.66
N ALA A 602 8.98 29.18 -24.54
CA ALA A 602 9.69 27.96 -24.94
C ALA A 602 10.77 28.20 -26.00
N ASP A 603 10.86 29.37 -26.64
CA ASP A 603 11.78 29.61 -27.76
C ASP A 603 13.25 29.46 -27.36
N GLU A 604 13.63 29.95 -26.17
CA GLU A 604 15.00 29.83 -25.67
C GLU A 604 15.35 28.36 -25.39
N ILE A 605 14.42 27.62 -24.77
CA ILE A 605 14.58 26.19 -24.49
C ILE A 605 14.69 25.41 -25.80
N ARG A 606 13.80 25.66 -26.76
CA ARG A 606 13.81 25.03 -28.09
C ARG A 606 15.11 25.34 -28.83
N ALA A 607 15.58 26.58 -28.82
CA ALA A 607 16.84 26.96 -29.46
C ALA A 607 18.06 26.28 -28.80
N SER A 608 18.03 26.11 -27.48
CA SER A 608 19.04 25.33 -26.75
C SER A 608 19.01 23.85 -27.15
N LEU A 609 17.83 23.22 -27.13
CA LEU A 609 17.65 21.80 -27.47
C LEU A 609 17.92 21.50 -28.94
N ALA A 610 17.59 22.41 -29.86
CA ALA A 610 17.84 22.24 -31.29
C ALA A 610 19.34 22.15 -31.66
N ARG A 611 20.20 22.71 -30.81
CA ARG A 611 21.65 22.60 -30.96
C ARG A 611 22.21 21.31 -30.36
N TYR A 612 21.43 20.61 -29.53
CA TYR A 612 21.84 19.35 -28.91
C TYR A 612 21.75 18.22 -29.95
N PRO A 613 22.87 17.53 -30.26
CA PRO A 613 22.88 16.53 -31.31
C PRO A 613 22.24 15.23 -30.80
N ILE A 614 20.98 15.02 -31.19
CA ILE A 614 20.21 13.78 -30.99
C ILE A 614 19.89 13.19 -32.36
N ASP A 615 20.45 12.02 -32.67
CA ASP A 615 20.16 11.28 -33.89
C ASP A 615 19.41 9.97 -33.58
N MET A 616 18.13 9.94 -33.94
CA MET A 616 17.27 8.77 -33.77
C MET A 616 17.70 7.59 -34.64
N GLN A 617 18.32 7.82 -35.79
CA GLN A 617 18.80 6.73 -36.65
C GLN A 617 19.98 6.02 -36.00
N ILE A 618 20.88 6.78 -35.36
CA ILE A 618 22.00 6.21 -34.61
C ILE A 618 21.50 5.43 -33.40
N ALA A 619 20.60 6.01 -32.60
CA ALA A 619 20.07 5.35 -31.41
C ALA A 619 19.31 4.05 -31.74
N THR A 620 18.44 4.06 -32.76
CA THR A 620 17.72 2.85 -33.21
C THR A 620 18.66 1.80 -33.81
N ALA A 621 19.69 2.20 -34.55
CA ALA A 621 20.71 1.27 -35.06
C ALA A 621 21.56 0.67 -33.92
N ASN A 622 21.89 1.45 -32.89
CA ASN A 622 22.59 0.97 -31.70
C ASN A 622 21.73 -0.04 -30.92
N LEU A 623 20.44 0.25 -30.70
CA LEU A 623 19.49 -0.69 -30.09
C LEU A 623 19.43 -2.02 -30.86
N LYS A 624 19.26 -1.96 -32.18
CA LYS A 624 19.18 -3.17 -33.02
C LYS A 624 20.46 -4.01 -32.93
N ARG A 625 21.63 -3.38 -32.98
CA ARG A 625 22.92 -4.08 -32.86
C ARG A 625 23.14 -4.63 -31.46
N ALA A 626 22.77 -3.91 -30.40
CA ALA A 626 22.81 -4.44 -29.03
C ALA A 626 22.00 -5.74 -28.92
N TYR A 627 20.79 -5.77 -29.49
CA TYR A 627 19.96 -6.97 -29.56
C TYR A 627 20.61 -8.12 -30.35
N GLU A 628 21.16 -7.83 -31.55
CA GLU A 628 21.84 -8.82 -32.39
C GLU A 628 23.03 -9.46 -31.66
N HIS A 629 23.76 -8.66 -30.88
CA HIS A 629 24.88 -9.07 -30.04
C HIS A 629 24.48 -9.64 -28.67
N LYS A 630 23.18 -9.90 -28.43
CA LYS A 630 22.67 -10.55 -27.21
C LYS A 630 22.90 -9.76 -25.92
N VAL A 631 23.00 -8.44 -26.01
CA VAL A 631 22.97 -7.56 -24.85
C VAL A 631 21.59 -7.68 -24.19
N ALA A 632 21.56 -7.72 -22.86
CA ALA A 632 20.30 -7.71 -22.12
C ALA A 632 19.64 -6.33 -22.25
N LEU A 633 18.46 -6.27 -22.87
CA LEU A 633 17.71 -5.02 -23.00
C LEU A 633 16.78 -4.84 -21.81
N VAL A 634 16.62 -3.60 -21.36
CA VAL A 634 15.65 -3.19 -20.34
C VAL A 634 14.97 -1.90 -20.79
N THR A 635 13.68 -1.74 -20.48
CA THR A 635 12.94 -0.54 -20.86
C THR A 635 12.97 0.48 -19.73
N GLY A 636 13.36 1.70 -20.06
CA GLY A 636 13.12 2.88 -19.27
C GLY A 636 12.47 3.98 -20.11
N SER A 637 11.57 4.75 -19.51
CA SER A 637 10.90 5.85 -20.22
C SER A 637 11.61 7.18 -20.10
N ASP A 638 12.43 7.34 -19.05
CA ASP A 638 13.00 8.59 -18.56
C ASP A 638 11.93 9.65 -18.25
N ALA A 639 10.76 9.18 -17.79
CA ALA A 639 9.62 10.02 -17.48
C ALA A 639 9.90 11.05 -16.38
N GLY A 640 9.32 12.23 -16.56
CA GLY A 640 9.64 13.44 -15.81
C GLY A 640 10.29 14.52 -16.67
N ASN A 641 10.90 14.14 -17.80
CA ASN A 641 11.35 15.04 -18.86
C ASN A 641 10.18 15.61 -19.69
N PHE A 642 10.42 16.72 -20.40
CA PHE A 642 9.38 17.38 -21.21
C PHE A 642 8.74 16.42 -22.21
N LEU A 643 7.40 16.37 -22.23
CA LEU A 643 6.58 15.48 -23.07
C LEU A 643 6.65 13.98 -22.69
N ILE A 644 7.38 13.61 -21.63
CA ILE A 644 7.54 12.23 -21.17
C ILE A 644 6.73 12.03 -19.89
N VAL A 645 5.43 11.76 -20.06
CA VAL A 645 4.46 11.67 -18.96
C VAL A 645 4.61 10.37 -18.17
N HIS A 646 4.54 10.47 -16.84
CA HIS A 646 4.61 9.31 -15.92
C HIS A 646 3.48 8.32 -16.15
N GLY A 647 3.84 7.05 -16.34
CA GLY A 647 2.92 5.94 -16.59
C GLY A 647 2.97 5.43 -18.03
N PRO A 648 2.33 6.10 -18.99
CA PRO A 648 2.06 5.58 -20.34
C PRO A 648 3.27 5.62 -21.29
N THR A 649 4.35 6.30 -20.91
CA THR A 649 5.47 6.48 -21.84
C THR A 649 6.28 5.20 -22.04
N VAL A 650 6.26 4.25 -21.10
CA VAL A 650 6.92 2.94 -21.29
C VAL A 650 6.27 2.14 -22.42
N GLN A 651 4.95 2.25 -22.64
CA GLN A 651 4.27 1.64 -23.79
C GLN A 651 4.74 2.27 -25.10
N ARG A 652 4.95 3.59 -25.12
CA ARG A 652 5.55 4.25 -26.29
C ARG A 652 6.98 3.76 -26.53
N GLU A 653 7.76 3.56 -25.48
CA GLU A 653 9.11 2.99 -25.63
C GLU A 653 9.07 1.61 -26.31
N LEU A 654 8.14 0.73 -25.89
CA LEU A 654 7.92 -0.57 -26.54
C LEU A 654 7.54 -0.42 -28.03
N GLU A 655 6.66 0.53 -28.37
CA GLU A 655 6.30 0.83 -29.75
C GLU A 655 7.50 1.27 -30.59
N LEU A 656 8.36 2.14 -30.04
CA LEU A 656 9.55 2.63 -30.73
C LEU A 656 10.56 1.50 -30.98
N TRP A 657 10.69 0.56 -30.04
CA TRP A 657 11.56 -0.60 -30.19
C TRP A 657 11.08 -1.52 -31.31
N VAL A 658 9.78 -1.81 -31.36
CA VAL A 658 9.20 -2.64 -32.43
C VAL A 658 9.34 -1.95 -33.79
N GLN A 659 9.14 -0.62 -33.86
CA GLN A 659 9.40 0.18 -35.06
C GLN A 659 10.88 0.15 -35.48
N ALA A 660 11.81 0.08 -34.51
CA ALA A 660 13.24 -0.08 -34.75
C ALA A 660 13.65 -1.51 -35.17
N GLY A 661 12.69 -2.44 -35.23
CA GLY A 661 12.91 -3.83 -35.68
C GLY A 661 13.22 -4.81 -34.56
N ILE A 662 13.01 -4.44 -33.29
CA ILE A 662 13.07 -5.38 -32.17
C ILE A 662 11.78 -6.22 -32.14
N PRO A 663 11.85 -7.56 -32.05
CA PRO A 663 10.64 -8.38 -31.94
C PRO A 663 9.80 -8.03 -30.71
N ALA A 664 8.48 -7.96 -30.85
CA ALA A 664 7.57 -7.65 -29.75
C ALA A 664 7.78 -8.51 -28.47
N PRO A 665 8.00 -9.85 -28.55
CA PRO A 665 8.31 -10.65 -27.36
C PRO A 665 9.56 -10.18 -26.61
N VAL A 666 10.58 -9.68 -27.33
CA VAL A 666 11.83 -9.19 -26.74
C VAL A 666 11.62 -7.84 -26.06
N ALA A 667 10.84 -6.95 -26.67
CA ALA A 667 10.45 -5.68 -26.05
C ALA A 667 9.64 -5.94 -24.76
N LEU A 668 8.70 -6.88 -24.78
CA LEU A 668 7.94 -7.25 -23.58
C LEU A 668 8.80 -7.91 -22.50
N GLN A 669 9.76 -8.77 -22.86
CA GLN A 669 10.75 -9.31 -21.91
C GLN A 669 11.56 -8.18 -21.24
N ALA A 670 11.93 -7.15 -22.01
CA ALA A 670 12.68 -6.00 -21.52
C ALA A 670 11.90 -5.21 -20.45
N ALA A 671 10.58 -5.11 -20.59
CA ALA A 671 9.67 -4.48 -19.63
C ALA A 671 9.15 -5.42 -18.53
N THR A 672 9.62 -6.68 -18.47
CA THR A 672 9.14 -7.66 -17.49
C THR A 672 10.32 -8.42 -16.85
N SER A 673 10.68 -9.60 -17.34
CA SER A 673 11.67 -10.46 -16.69
C SER A 673 13.07 -9.85 -16.64
N ASN A 674 13.49 -9.13 -17.69
CA ASN A 674 14.81 -8.49 -17.72
C ASN A 674 14.87 -7.32 -16.74
N ALA A 675 13.82 -6.49 -16.69
CA ALA A 675 13.73 -5.41 -15.72
C ALA A 675 13.73 -5.95 -14.29
N ALA A 676 12.97 -7.00 -13.99
CA ALA A 676 12.99 -7.63 -12.66
C ALA A 676 14.40 -8.13 -12.29
N ARG A 677 15.14 -8.71 -13.24
CA ARG A 677 16.54 -9.13 -13.03
C ARG A 677 17.49 -7.95 -12.78
N LEU A 678 17.30 -6.82 -13.46
CA LEU A 678 18.08 -5.61 -13.19
C LEU A 678 17.83 -5.09 -11.76
N LEU A 679 16.60 -5.20 -11.27
CA LEU A 679 16.22 -4.78 -9.93
C LEU A 679 16.61 -5.78 -8.83
N GLY A 680 17.10 -6.98 -9.18
CA GLY A 680 17.31 -8.07 -8.23
C GLY A 680 16.00 -8.61 -7.63
N ALA A 681 14.89 -8.46 -8.36
CA ALA A 681 13.53 -8.74 -7.92
C ALA A 681 12.90 -9.95 -8.66
N GLU A 682 13.64 -10.63 -9.52
CA GLU A 682 13.18 -11.77 -10.34
C GLU A 682 12.68 -12.96 -9.51
N ALA A 683 13.06 -13.03 -8.22
CA ALA A 683 12.58 -14.03 -7.28
C ALA A 683 11.08 -13.89 -6.96
N HIS A 684 10.47 -12.74 -7.23
CA HIS A 684 9.06 -12.50 -6.88
C HIS A 684 8.26 -11.70 -7.93
N ILE A 685 8.87 -11.00 -8.88
CA ILE A 685 8.16 -10.28 -9.96
C ILE A 685 8.77 -10.54 -11.35
N GLY A 686 8.13 -10.01 -12.40
CA GLY A 686 8.63 -10.05 -13.78
C GLY A 686 8.28 -11.31 -14.58
N THR A 687 7.72 -12.34 -13.95
CA THR A 687 7.16 -13.51 -14.65
C THR A 687 5.84 -13.97 -14.01
N ILE A 688 4.97 -14.58 -14.81
CA ILE A 688 3.76 -15.25 -14.34
C ILE A 688 4.13 -16.68 -13.97
N SER A 689 4.61 -16.87 -12.75
CA SER A 689 5.10 -18.14 -12.22
C SER A 689 4.58 -18.40 -10.81
N ALA A 690 4.43 -19.66 -10.42
CA ALA A 690 3.95 -20.01 -9.08
C ALA A 690 4.89 -19.48 -7.99
N GLY A 691 4.34 -18.80 -6.98
CA GLY A 691 5.07 -18.18 -5.88
C GLY A 691 5.40 -16.69 -6.09
N HIS A 692 5.37 -16.20 -7.33
CA HIS A 692 5.53 -14.78 -7.65
C HIS A 692 4.34 -13.95 -7.15
N ASP A 693 4.58 -12.67 -6.89
CA ASP A 693 3.51 -11.71 -6.66
C ASP A 693 2.54 -11.68 -7.84
N ALA A 694 1.25 -11.60 -7.53
CA ALA A 694 0.22 -11.46 -8.55
C ALA A 694 0.15 -10.01 -9.04
N ASP A 695 1.23 -9.60 -9.71
CA ASP A 695 1.36 -8.36 -10.47
C ASP A 695 1.08 -8.69 -11.93
N LEU A 696 -0.17 -8.47 -12.36
CA LEU A 696 -0.67 -8.90 -13.66
C LEU A 696 -1.29 -7.72 -14.41
N LEU A 697 -0.99 -7.64 -15.70
CA LEU A 697 -1.61 -6.72 -16.63
C LEU A 697 -2.50 -7.51 -17.59
N ILE A 698 -3.80 -7.23 -17.59
CA ILE A 698 -4.77 -7.86 -18.50
C ILE A 698 -5.19 -6.83 -19.55
N ILE A 699 -4.92 -7.14 -20.82
CA ILE A 699 -5.18 -6.24 -21.95
C ILE A 699 -6.08 -6.88 -23.00
N ASP A 700 -6.79 -6.04 -23.75
CA ASP A 700 -7.55 -6.46 -24.91
C ASP A 700 -6.65 -6.56 -26.15
N GLY A 701 -6.65 -7.73 -26.81
CA GLY A 701 -5.86 -8.03 -28.01
C GLY A 701 -4.58 -8.82 -27.76
N ASN A 702 -3.73 -8.92 -28.79
CA ASN A 702 -2.46 -9.66 -28.77
C ASN A 702 -1.26 -8.72 -28.92
N PRO A 703 -0.48 -8.46 -27.85
CA PRO A 703 0.67 -7.55 -27.90
C PRO A 703 1.85 -8.12 -28.71
N LEU A 704 1.82 -9.41 -29.05
CA LEU A 704 2.84 -10.07 -29.87
C LEU A 704 2.66 -9.76 -31.37
N GLU A 705 1.44 -9.38 -31.77
CA GLU A 705 1.10 -8.98 -33.15
C GLU A 705 0.99 -7.46 -33.27
N ASP A 706 0.43 -6.81 -32.26
CA ASP A 706 0.23 -5.36 -32.19
C ASP A 706 0.64 -4.86 -30.81
N ILE A 707 1.88 -4.35 -30.70
CA ILE A 707 2.44 -3.91 -29.42
C ILE A 707 1.62 -2.78 -28.78
N THR A 708 0.85 -1.99 -29.55
CA THR A 708 -0.02 -0.93 -29.01
C THR A 708 -1.16 -1.50 -28.15
N ALA A 709 -1.42 -2.82 -28.23
CA ALA A 709 -2.36 -3.50 -27.34
C ALA A 709 -2.04 -3.28 -25.86
N THR A 710 -0.79 -3.01 -25.48
CA THR A 710 -0.40 -2.73 -24.10
C THR A 710 -1.08 -1.49 -23.51
N GLU A 711 -1.64 -0.60 -24.33
CA GLU A 711 -2.44 0.54 -23.87
C GLU A 711 -3.93 0.20 -23.66
N ARG A 712 -4.42 -0.91 -24.23
CA ARG A 712 -5.83 -1.35 -24.14
C ARG A 712 -6.07 -2.13 -22.85
N ILE A 713 -5.86 -1.47 -21.73
CA ILE A 713 -5.88 -2.07 -20.40
C ILE A 713 -7.31 -2.39 -19.97
N SER A 714 -7.58 -3.68 -19.76
CA SER A 714 -8.85 -4.18 -19.25
C SER A 714 -8.85 -4.22 -17.71
N SER A 715 -7.75 -4.70 -17.11
CA SER A 715 -7.60 -4.76 -15.66
C SER A 715 -6.12 -4.79 -15.26
N VAL A 716 -5.83 -4.26 -14.08
CA VAL A 716 -4.52 -4.35 -13.43
C VAL A 716 -4.70 -5.09 -12.11
N VAL A 717 -3.87 -6.09 -11.87
CA VAL A 717 -3.78 -6.78 -10.59
C VAL A 717 -2.43 -6.43 -9.97
N PHE A 718 -2.43 -5.99 -8.71
CA PHE A 718 -1.20 -5.62 -8.00
C PHE A 718 -1.15 -6.29 -6.63
N LYS A 719 -0.16 -7.16 -6.45
CA LYS A 719 0.00 -8.03 -5.28
C LYS A 719 -1.28 -8.79 -4.96
N GLY A 720 -2.00 -9.22 -6.00
CA GLY A 720 -3.29 -9.93 -5.95
C GLY A 720 -4.53 -9.06 -5.73
N GLU A 721 -4.41 -7.75 -5.60
CA GLU A 721 -5.54 -6.83 -5.56
C GLU A 721 -5.94 -6.43 -6.99
N ARG A 722 -7.20 -6.67 -7.39
CA ARG A 722 -7.73 -6.12 -8.65
C ARG A 722 -7.96 -4.62 -8.47
N ILE A 723 -7.22 -3.82 -9.21
CA ILE A 723 -7.21 -2.36 -9.05
C ILE A 723 -8.40 -1.74 -9.76
N ASP A 724 -9.19 -0.96 -9.01
CA ASP A 724 -10.08 0.02 -9.62
C ASP A 724 -9.25 1.21 -10.10
N ARG A 725 -9.10 1.31 -11.43
CA ARG A 725 -8.29 2.35 -12.06
C ARG A 725 -8.88 3.75 -11.84
N ALA A 726 -10.20 3.90 -11.69
CA ALA A 726 -10.83 5.20 -11.54
C ALA A 726 -10.56 5.82 -10.15
N GLU A 727 -10.51 4.99 -9.11
CA GLU A 727 -10.33 5.43 -7.72
C GLU A 727 -8.87 5.77 -7.36
N LEU A 728 -7.89 5.39 -8.21
CA LEU A 728 -6.45 5.58 -7.95
C LEU A 728 -6.05 7.03 -7.70
N PHE A 729 -6.78 7.99 -8.26
CA PHE A 729 -6.47 9.42 -8.11
C PHE A 729 -7.26 10.10 -6.99
N GLU A 730 -8.26 9.45 -6.39
CA GLU A 730 -9.07 10.03 -5.29
C GLU A 730 -8.33 10.06 -3.95
N GLN A 731 -7.23 9.32 -3.84
CA GLN A 731 -6.38 9.24 -2.64
C GLN A 731 -5.37 10.41 -2.52
N HIS A 732 -5.25 11.28 -3.54
CA HIS A 732 -4.16 12.26 -3.67
C HIS A 732 -4.59 13.72 -3.68
#